data_AF-A0A9D6QFC6-F1
#
_entry.id   AF-A0A9D6QFC6-F1
#
_cell.length_a   1.000
_cell.length_b   1.000
_cell.length_c   1.000
_cell.angle_alpha   90.00
_cell.angle_beta   90.00
_cell.angle_gamma   90.00
#
_symmetry.space_group_name_H-M   'P 1'
#
loop_
_entity.id
_entity.type
_entity.pdbx_description
1 polymer ?
#
loop_
_entity_poly.entity_id
_entity_poly.type
_entity_poly.pdbx_seq_one_letter_code
_entity_poly.pdbx_strand_id
1 'polypeptide(L)'
;MALMKLGSFAMLQALLGCNRTKSTLSISKVFVLVISFLSIANFASGQIAGDYRTSGAGTNWNVVANWQLFNGATWGAAINYPGQVATPGTVTILTGQTMNVNVTPAFSIGNLTTAGSSILTVNAGFTLTITGTLTIDGTSQVNGANATSIISTASLSVPVSATNARMGALTLTVTGATTVAGTFTLNNNTGSKTFAGAVSNSGSWTSTAITPSNTVIFQNGVSSTGSTFAAGSATFNTNAQSIGGTAAMSFANSVIVTGVVVTNNNSSAVTISNTGAASLSGTGTFTQGNNSTLVYAGQTLTVTTFNATNAGNTVNYTGSVNPTTIRAVNYYHLTYSGSVTGNIGATTTVSGDLTTSNSGILNINGAFTVTVSGNLTMDNTSQITGTAATRVLNVSTNFSVPATATDTRISSLTLTVTGTTTVAGTFSLTSDTGVKTFIGAVSNSGSWTSTAVTTTNNLVFRNGVSSTGTTFAAGTATFNTNAQSIGGTAAMSFANTVTATGIAVTNNNTNTVTLSNTGAGVLAGTGSFVQGANSTLSYAGSTITITTFTPTGSGNTVNFTGATPTIPAVSYYHLTYSGTTAPTVTTANIAGDLTVSSGSFSPSGLVTFNNGTASAQTISGAGTISFASVTLNTATTNVNVNRSISVSGTLTFSTARIMVVNSSSNITLGSAGTIAGAASDRYIQLDG
;
A
#
# COMPACT_ATOMS: atom_id res chain seq x y z
N MET A 1 3.15 -68.25 -18.75
CA MET A 1 2.20 -69.27 -18.27
C MET A 1 1.13 -68.54 -17.46
N ALA A 2 -0.13 -68.82 -17.76
CA ALA A 2 -1.36 -68.06 -17.49
C ALA A 2 -1.53 -67.38 -16.11
N LEU A 3 -1.85 -66.07 -16.09
CA LEU A 3 -3.08 -65.47 -15.53
C LEU A 3 -3.04 -63.94 -15.70
N MET A 4 -3.58 -63.41 -16.78
CA MET A 4 -3.76 -61.96 -16.96
C MET A 4 -4.98 -61.72 -17.86
N LYS A 5 -6.11 -61.35 -17.25
CA LYS A 5 -7.24 -60.59 -17.80
C LYS A 5 -8.48 -60.87 -16.95
N LEU A 6 -8.82 -59.91 -16.08
CA LEU A 6 -10.16 -59.34 -15.86
C LEU A 6 -10.13 -58.58 -14.53
N GLY A 7 -10.36 -57.27 -14.56
CA GLY A 7 -10.65 -56.49 -13.35
C GLY A 7 -9.98 -55.12 -13.28
N SER A 8 -10.28 -54.20 -14.21
CA SER A 8 -10.03 -52.77 -13.95
C SER A 8 -10.87 -51.79 -14.79
N PHE A 9 -11.62 -52.25 -15.79
CA PHE A 9 -12.36 -51.34 -16.68
C PHE A 9 -13.80 -51.00 -16.27
N ALA A 10 -14.39 -51.71 -15.31
CA ALA A 10 -15.79 -51.48 -14.91
C ALA A 10 -15.97 -50.51 -13.73
N MET A 11 -14.93 -50.23 -12.93
CA MET A 11 -15.03 -49.34 -11.77
C MET A 11 -14.77 -47.87 -12.13
N LEU A 12 -14.11 -47.60 -13.26
CA LEU A 12 -13.79 -46.23 -13.71
C LEU A 12 -14.99 -45.52 -14.35
N GLN A 13 -15.99 -46.24 -14.89
CA GLN A 13 -17.20 -45.63 -15.45
C GLN A 13 -18.27 -45.27 -14.41
N ALA A 14 -18.21 -45.84 -13.19
CA ALA A 14 -19.17 -45.52 -12.13
C ALA A 14 -18.84 -44.20 -11.38
N LEU A 15 -17.60 -43.69 -11.49
CA LEU A 15 -17.19 -42.43 -10.83
C LEU A 15 -17.39 -41.18 -11.72
N LEU A 16 -17.88 -41.37 -12.96
CA LEU A 16 -18.04 -40.33 -13.99
C LEU A 16 -19.51 -39.99 -14.29
N GLY A 17 -20.40 -40.18 -13.31
CA GLY A 17 -21.82 -39.79 -13.39
C GLY A 17 -22.02 -38.27 -13.49
N CYS A 18 -22.26 -37.80 -14.72
CA CYS A 18 -23.06 -36.65 -15.17
C CYS A 18 -23.33 -35.49 -14.17
N ASN A 19 -22.72 -34.32 -14.42
CA ASN A 19 -23.52 -33.11 -14.68
C ASN A 19 -22.68 -32.00 -15.35
N ARG A 20 -23.18 -31.50 -16.49
CA ARG A 20 -22.65 -30.35 -17.21
C ARG A 20 -23.07 -29.06 -16.51
N THR A 21 -22.19 -28.47 -15.70
CA THR A 21 -22.13 -27.01 -15.48
C THR A 21 -20.81 -26.63 -14.81
N LYS A 22 -20.04 -25.75 -15.48
CA LYS A 22 -18.92 -24.93 -14.97
C LYS A 22 -18.14 -25.53 -13.78
N SER A 23 -17.17 -26.40 -14.05
CA SER A 23 -16.27 -26.91 -13.00
C SER A 23 -15.13 -25.92 -12.72
N THR A 24 -15.28 -25.11 -11.68
CA THR A 24 -14.15 -24.64 -10.90
C THR A 24 -13.40 -25.86 -10.34
N LEU A 25 -12.13 -26.00 -10.71
CA LEU A 25 -11.26 -27.06 -10.21
C LEU A 25 -11.02 -26.82 -8.71
N SER A 26 -11.75 -27.51 -7.83
CA SER A 26 -11.61 -27.34 -6.38
C SER A 26 -10.26 -27.87 -5.89
N ILE A 27 -9.58 -27.10 -5.03
CA ILE A 27 -8.28 -27.38 -4.38
C ILE A 27 -8.10 -28.83 -3.91
N SER A 28 -9.16 -29.50 -3.47
CA SER A 28 -9.14 -30.90 -3.04
C SER A 28 -8.74 -31.89 -4.16
N LYS A 29 -9.08 -31.62 -5.43
CA LYS A 29 -8.74 -32.49 -6.57
C LYS A 29 -7.30 -32.29 -7.05
N VAL A 30 -6.74 -31.08 -6.87
CA VAL A 30 -5.31 -30.81 -7.09
C VAL A 30 -4.48 -31.46 -5.99
N PHE A 31 -4.95 -31.47 -4.74
CA PHE A 31 -4.27 -32.10 -3.62
C PHE A 31 -4.16 -33.64 -3.78
N VAL A 32 -5.21 -34.30 -4.29
CA VAL A 32 -5.18 -35.75 -4.58
C VAL A 32 -4.31 -36.07 -5.81
N LEU A 33 -4.26 -35.20 -6.82
CA LEU A 33 -3.37 -35.37 -7.98
C LEU A 33 -1.89 -35.16 -7.60
N VAL A 34 -1.61 -34.21 -6.70
CA VAL A 34 -0.26 -33.91 -6.18
C VAL A 34 0.22 -35.01 -5.22
N ILE A 35 -0.64 -35.58 -4.37
CA ILE A 35 -0.28 -36.75 -3.55
C ILE A 35 -0.08 -37.99 -4.41
N SER A 36 -0.86 -38.17 -5.48
CA SER A 36 -0.66 -39.27 -6.43
C SER A 36 0.65 -39.13 -7.23
N PHE A 37 1.13 -37.90 -7.46
CA PHE A 37 2.46 -37.63 -8.02
C PHE A 37 3.59 -37.73 -6.98
N LEU A 38 3.34 -37.39 -5.71
CA LEU A 38 4.29 -37.60 -4.61
C LEU A 38 4.46 -39.07 -4.23
N SER A 39 3.50 -39.94 -4.55
CA SER A 39 3.58 -41.39 -4.29
C SER A 39 4.35 -42.20 -5.34
N ILE A 40 4.97 -41.56 -6.34
CA ILE A 40 5.84 -42.23 -7.32
C ILE A 40 7.30 -41.82 -7.07
N ALA A 41 7.96 -42.41 -6.07
CA ALA A 41 9.42 -42.67 -6.06
C ALA A 41 9.85 -43.24 -4.70
N ASN A 42 9.54 -44.50 -4.44
CA ASN A 42 10.42 -45.38 -3.66
C ASN A 42 10.31 -46.79 -4.23
N PHE A 43 10.48 -46.92 -5.55
CA PHE A 43 11.02 -48.18 -6.05
C PHE A 43 12.48 -48.15 -5.63
N ALA A 44 12.79 -48.87 -4.56
CA ALA A 44 14.12 -49.42 -4.40
C ALA A 44 14.35 -50.29 -5.65
N SER A 45 14.93 -49.71 -6.70
CA SER A 45 15.36 -50.45 -7.87
C SER A 45 16.47 -51.39 -7.41
N GLY A 46 16.10 -52.64 -7.14
CA GLY A 46 17.07 -53.71 -6.97
C GLY A 46 17.95 -53.79 -8.21
N GLN A 47 19.19 -54.22 -8.04
CA GLN A 47 20.12 -54.33 -9.16
C GLN A 47 19.58 -55.31 -10.20
N ILE A 48 19.67 -54.94 -11.47
CA ILE A 48 19.24 -55.78 -12.60
C ILE A 48 20.48 -56.18 -13.40
N ALA A 49 20.47 -57.39 -13.96
CA ALA A 49 21.53 -57.83 -14.85
C ALA A 49 21.77 -56.78 -15.96
N GLY A 50 23.01 -56.33 -16.11
CA GLY A 50 23.36 -55.22 -17.02
C GLY A 50 23.56 -53.85 -16.35
N ASP A 51 23.35 -53.75 -15.03
CA ASP A 51 23.73 -52.56 -14.25
C ASP A 51 25.25 -52.48 -14.09
N TYR A 52 25.78 -51.27 -14.11
CA TYR A 52 27.20 -50.96 -13.92
C TYR A 52 27.41 -50.15 -12.65
N ARG A 53 28.57 -50.33 -12.00
CA ARG A 53 29.05 -49.40 -10.98
C ARG A 53 30.56 -49.24 -11.03
N THR A 54 31.08 -48.14 -10.49
CA THR A 54 32.53 -47.98 -10.35
C THR A 54 33.13 -49.04 -9.43
N SER A 55 34.28 -49.60 -9.77
CA SER A 55 34.99 -50.64 -8.99
C SER A 55 35.80 -50.08 -7.81
N GLY A 56 35.98 -48.76 -7.76
CA GLY A 56 36.89 -48.08 -6.84
C GLY A 56 38.33 -47.94 -7.37
N ALA A 57 38.60 -48.42 -8.59
CA ALA A 57 39.86 -48.24 -9.30
C ALA A 57 39.75 -47.12 -10.34
N GLY A 58 40.81 -46.30 -10.47
CA GLY A 58 41.00 -45.33 -11.55
C GLY A 58 39.96 -44.20 -11.64
N THR A 59 40.05 -43.40 -12.71
CA THR A 59 39.19 -42.20 -12.89
C THR A 59 38.61 -42.04 -14.29
N ASN A 60 38.99 -42.84 -15.29
CA ASN A 60 38.57 -42.63 -16.69
C ASN A 60 37.44 -43.58 -17.11
N TRP A 61 36.45 -43.06 -17.85
CA TRP A 61 35.27 -43.81 -18.28
C TRP A 61 35.60 -44.96 -19.22
N ASN A 62 36.51 -44.75 -20.18
CA ASN A 62 36.86 -45.75 -21.20
C ASN A 62 37.74 -46.91 -20.70
N VAL A 63 38.16 -46.90 -19.43
CA VAL A 63 38.99 -47.95 -18.83
C VAL A 63 38.09 -48.99 -18.17
N VAL A 64 38.00 -50.17 -18.78
CA VAL A 64 37.12 -51.26 -18.35
C VAL A 64 37.33 -51.67 -16.88
N ALA A 65 38.58 -51.69 -16.40
CA ALA A 65 38.92 -52.07 -15.02
C ALA A 65 38.31 -51.16 -13.94
N ASN A 66 37.87 -49.95 -14.32
CA ASN A 66 37.22 -49.00 -13.40
C ASN A 66 35.75 -49.36 -13.14
N TRP A 67 35.23 -50.42 -13.77
CA TRP A 67 33.82 -50.79 -13.75
C TRP A 67 33.58 -52.23 -13.29
N GLN A 68 32.48 -52.41 -12.57
CA GLN A 68 31.86 -53.70 -12.27
C GLN A 68 30.52 -53.79 -12.99
N LEU A 69 30.18 -55.00 -13.45
CA LEU A 69 28.91 -55.32 -14.10
C LEU A 69 28.12 -56.29 -13.21
N PHE A 70 26.85 -55.99 -12.95
CA PHE A 70 25.95 -56.90 -12.26
C PHE A 70 25.44 -57.96 -13.24
N ASN A 71 25.68 -59.23 -12.93
CA ASN A 71 25.32 -60.36 -13.80
C ASN A 71 23.92 -60.96 -13.49
N GLY A 72 23.16 -60.34 -12.59
CA GLY A 72 21.88 -60.85 -12.08
C GLY A 72 21.97 -61.49 -10.69
N ALA A 73 23.18 -61.74 -10.18
CA ALA A 73 23.41 -62.28 -8.84
C ALA A 73 24.51 -61.53 -8.07
N THR A 74 25.65 -61.24 -8.72
CA THR A 74 26.80 -60.61 -8.09
C THR A 74 27.40 -59.52 -8.99
N TRP A 75 28.18 -58.63 -8.37
CA TRP A 75 29.00 -57.65 -9.07
C TRP A 75 30.33 -58.30 -9.48
N GLY A 76 30.53 -58.51 -10.77
CA GLY A 76 31.77 -59.02 -11.35
C GLY A 76 32.59 -57.93 -12.04
N ALA A 77 33.83 -58.24 -12.43
CA ALA A 77 34.61 -57.36 -13.29
C ALA A 77 33.88 -57.13 -14.62
N ALA A 78 33.81 -55.88 -15.08
CA ALA A 78 33.27 -55.59 -16.39
C ALA A 78 34.23 -56.08 -17.49
N ILE A 79 33.68 -56.47 -18.64
CA ILE A 79 34.45 -56.78 -19.86
C ILE A 79 34.42 -55.64 -20.88
N ASN A 80 33.53 -54.66 -20.67
CA ASN A 80 33.35 -53.46 -21.49
C ASN A 80 33.04 -52.28 -20.56
N TYR A 81 33.36 -51.05 -20.95
CA TYR A 81 32.91 -49.88 -20.20
C TYR A 81 31.42 -49.58 -20.48
N PRO A 82 30.70 -48.85 -19.61
CA PRO A 82 29.29 -48.56 -19.80
C PRO A 82 29.03 -47.80 -21.11
N GLY A 83 28.16 -48.35 -21.96
CA GLY A 83 27.83 -47.77 -23.28
C GLY A 83 28.80 -48.13 -24.41
N GLN A 84 29.75 -49.04 -24.21
CA GLN A 84 30.68 -49.46 -25.28
C GLN A 84 30.02 -50.35 -26.34
N VAL A 85 29.22 -51.35 -25.91
CA VAL A 85 28.66 -52.39 -26.81
C VAL A 85 27.13 -52.48 -26.79
N ALA A 86 26.49 -51.93 -25.75
CA ALA A 86 25.04 -51.90 -25.59
C ALA A 86 24.66 -50.79 -24.60
N THR A 87 23.38 -50.42 -24.58
CA THR A 87 22.82 -49.53 -23.55
C THR A 87 22.79 -50.25 -22.20
N PRO A 88 23.58 -49.81 -21.20
CA PRO A 88 23.51 -50.38 -19.86
C PRO A 88 22.19 -50.03 -19.18
N GLY A 89 21.82 -50.78 -18.14
CA GLY A 89 20.70 -50.46 -17.26
C GLY A 89 20.99 -49.20 -16.44
N THR A 90 21.25 -49.35 -15.16
CA THR A 90 21.70 -48.26 -14.28
C THR A 90 23.21 -48.25 -14.18
N VAL A 91 23.83 -47.09 -14.37
CA VAL A 91 25.24 -46.84 -14.09
C VAL A 91 25.33 -46.07 -12.76
N THR A 92 26.08 -46.58 -11.78
CA THR A 92 26.26 -45.92 -10.49
C THR A 92 27.72 -45.54 -10.25
N ILE A 93 27.98 -44.25 -10.05
CA ILE A 93 29.26 -43.77 -9.55
C ILE A 93 29.16 -43.78 -8.03
N LEU A 94 29.95 -44.66 -7.40
CA LEU A 94 29.89 -44.86 -5.96
C LEU A 94 30.41 -43.64 -5.20
N THR A 95 29.97 -43.52 -3.95
CA THR A 95 30.37 -42.42 -3.06
C THR A 95 31.90 -42.28 -2.97
N GLY A 96 32.37 -41.03 -2.96
CA GLY A 96 33.80 -40.67 -2.92
C GLY A 96 34.59 -40.90 -4.21
N GLN A 97 33.99 -41.50 -5.24
CA GLN A 97 34.69 -41.78 -6.50
C GLN A 97 34.65 -40.61 -7.47
N THR A 98 35.68 -40.51 -8.32
CA THR A 98 35.74 -39.54 -9.43
C THR A 98 35.77 -40.27 -10.76
N MET A 99 34.88 -39.90 -11.68
CA MET A 99 34.82 -40.45 -13.04
C MET A 99 34.86 -39.35 -14.08
N ASN A 100 35.77 -39.48 -15.03
CA ASN A 100 36.03 -38.59 -16.15
C ASN A 100 35.53 -39.25 -17.43
N VAL A 101 34.50 -38.68 -18.06
CA VAL A 101 34.03 -39.09 -19.38
C VAL A 101 35.01 -38.56 -20.41
N ASN A 102 35.94 -39.42 -20.81
CA ASN A 102 37.00 -39.16 -21.79
C ASN A 102 36.76 -39.87 -23.14
N VAL A 103 35.53 -40.35 -23.35
CA VAL A 103 35.02 -40.96 -24.58
C VAL A 103 33.54 -40.63 -24.67
N THR A 104 33.00 -40.43 -25.87
CA THR A 104 31.56 -40.43 -26.09
C THR A 104 31.13 -41.89 -26.21
N PRO A 105 30.37 -42.46 -25.24
CA PRO A 105 29.95 -43.86 -25.34
C PRO A 105 29.16 -44.10 -26.63
N ALA A 106 29.43 -45.21 -27.31
CA ALA A 106 28.79 -45.55 -28.59
C ALA A 106 27.27 -45.78 -28.44
N PHE A 107 26.85 -46.28 -27.28
CA PHE A 107 25.47 -46.48 -26.90
C PHE A 107 25.11 -45.58 -25.72
N SER A 108 23.89 -45.05 -25.72
CA SER A 108 23.37 -44.26 -24.61
C SER A 108 23.31 -45.07 -23.32
N ILE A 109 23.34 -44.37 -22.19
CA ILE A 109 23.17 -44.93 -20.85
C ILE A 109 21.67 -45.03 -20.53
N GLY A 110 21.23 -46.09 -19.85
CA GLY A 110 19.86 -46.18 -19.33
C GLY A 110 19.63 -45.14 -18.24
N ASN A 111 20.04 -45.42 -17.00
CA ASN A 111 20.03 -44.45 -15.89
C ASN A 111 21.46 -44.17 -15.41
N LEU A 112 21.71 -42.99 -14.86
CA LEU A 112 22.98 -42.64 -14.22
C LEU A 112 22.74 -42.08 -12.83
N THR A 113 23.43 -42.62 -11.83
CA THR A 113 23.37 -42.12 -10.45
C THR A 113 24.77 -41.74 -9.97
N THR A 114 24.95 -40.50 -9.51
CA THR A 114 26.10 -40.06 -8.73
C THR A 114 25.74 -40.13 -7.25
N ALA A 115 26.36 -41.06 -6.52
CA ALA A 115 25.99 -41.37 -5.13
C ALA A 115 26.87 -40.62 -4.12
N GLY A 116 26.28 -40.20 -2.99
CA GLY A 116 27.01 -39.65 -1.85
C GLY A 116 27.86 -38.43 -2.23
N SER A 117 29.18 -38.54 -2.20
CA SER A 117 30.12 -37.45 -2.51
C SER A 117 30.87 -37.61 -3.83
N SER A 118 30.31 -38.36 -4.77
CA SER A 118 30.97 -38.67 -6.05
C SER A 118 31.14 -37.45 -6.97
N ILE A 119 32.12 -37.53 -7.88
CA ILE A 119 32.38 -36.50 -8.89
C ILE A 119 32.31 -37.14 -10.28
N LEU A 120 31.44 -36.63 -11.13
CA LEU A 120 31.40 -36.93 -12.56
C LEU A 120 31.90 -35.70 -13.32
N THR A 121 32.94 -35.86 -14.15
CA THR A 121 33.45 -34.80 -15.01
C THR A 121 33.35 -35.24 -16.46
N VAL A 122 32.64 -34.47 -17.30
CA VAL A 122 32.66 -34.69 -18.75
C VAL A 122 33.79 -33.87 -19.37
N ASN A 123 34.75 -34.52 -20.02
CA ASN A 123 35.88 -33.80 -20.63
C ASN A 123 35.40 -32.97 -21.84
N ALA A 124 36.22 -32.02 -22.29
CA ALA A 124 35.90 -31.17 -23.44
C ALA A 124 35.67 -32.01 -24.71
N GLY A 125 34.62 -31.70 -25.46
CA GLY A 125 34.29 -32.35 -26.74
C GLY A 125 33.57 -33.71 -26.62
N PHE A 126 33.32 -34.20 -25.40
CA PHE A 126 32.61 -35.47 -25.20
C PHE A 126 31.16 -35.26 -24.81
N THR A 127 30.32 -36.22 -25.20
CA THR A 127 28.89 -36.24 -24.91
C THR A 127 28.52 -37.48 -24.11
N LEU A 128 27.74 -37.29 -23.06
CA LEU A 128 27.10 -38.37 -22.31
C LEU A 128 25.58 -38.29 -22.52
N THR A 129 25.02 -39.30 -23.18
CA THR A 129 23.58 -39.39 -23.45
C THR A 129 22.95 -40.41 -22.52
N ILE A 130 21.94 -40.00 -21.75
CA ILE A 130 21.21 -40.79 -20.76
C ILE A 130 19.75 -40.84 -21.21
N THR A 131 19.24 -42.03 -21.50
CA THR A 131 17.87 -42.24 -22.02
C THR A 131 16.82 -42.31 -20.91
N GLY A 132 17.25 -42.48 -19.66
CA GLY A 132 16.45 -42.44 -18.45
C GLY A 132 16.83 -41.28 -17.55
N THR A 133 16.97 -41.56 -16.25
CA THR A 133 17.17 -40.53 -15.23
C THR A 133 18.65 -40.32 -14.92
N LEU A 134 19.07 -39.05 -14.88
CA LEU A 134 20.26 -38.62 -14.16
C LEU A 134 19.87 -38.29 -12.72
N THR A 135 20.38 -39.05 -11.76
CA THR A 135 20.20 -38.80 -10.33
C THR A 135 21.47 -38.23 -9.73
N ILE A 136 21.39 -37.06 -9.10
CA ILE A 136 22.51 -36.43 -8.38
C ILE A 136 22.21 -36.43 -6.89
N ASP A 137 22.87 -37.32 -6.15
CA ASP A 137 22.59 -37.58 -4.74
C ASP A 137 23.71 -37.07 -3.80
N GLY A 138 23.39 -36.94 -2.52
CA GLY A 138 24.28 -36.46 -1.47
C GLY A 138 24.87 -35.08 -1.75
N THR A 139 26.20 -35.01 -1.76
CA THR A 139 27.02 -33.84 -2.10
C THR A 139 27.71 -34.00 -3.45
N SER A 140 27.21 -34.91 -4.30
CA SER A 140 27.83 -35.23 -5.58
C SER A 140 27.91 -34.04 -6.53
N GLN A 141 28.91 -34.05 -7.40
CA GLN A 141 29.16 -33.01 -8.38
C GLN A 141 29.12 -33.57 -9.80
N VAL A 142 28.40 -32.89 -10.70
CA VAL A 142 28.39 -33.18 -12.13
C VAL A 142 28.97 -31.99 -12.88
N ASN A 143 30.20 -32.13 -13.34
CA ASN A 143 31.01 -31.06 -13.92
C ASN A 143 31.31 -31.35 -15.39
N GLY A 144 31.74 -30.31 -16.09
CA GLY A 144 32.39 -30.43 -17.39
C GLY A 144 33.62 -29.53 -17.45
N ALA A 145 34.42 -29.69 -18.50
CA ALA A 145 35.56 -28.82 -18.72
C ALA A 145 35.15 -27.46 -19.29
N ASN A 146 34.16 -27.44 -20.18
CA ASN A 146 33.63 -26.23 -20.80
C ASN A 146 32.26 -26.49 -21.48
N ALA A 147 31.79 -25.57 -22.31
CA ALA A 147 30.48 -25.68 -22.96
C ALA A 147 30.36 -26.85 -23.97
N THR A 148 31.47 -27.43 -24.45
CA THR A 148 31.46 -28.61 -25.34
C THR A 148 31.44 -29.93 -24.59
N SER A 149 31.48 -29.89 -23.25
CA SER A 149 31.13 -31.02 -22.39
C SER A 149 29.62 -31.12 -22.31
N ILE A 150 29.02 -32.18 -22.87
CA ILE A 150 27.56 -32.28 -23.04
C ILE A 150 26.99 -33.43 -22.22
N ILE A 151 25.89 -33.15 -21.51
CA ILE A 151 25.00 -34.16 -20.95
C ILE A 151 23.61 -33.95 -21.53
N SER A 152 23.05 -35.02 -22.10
CA SER A 152 21.63 -35.08 -22.47
C SER A 152 20.96 -36.18 -21.65
N THR A 153 19.85 -35.89 -20.98
CA THR A 153 19.14 -36.84 -20.13
C THR A 153 17.64 -36.77 -20.34
N ALA A 154 16.92 -37.89 -20.20
CA ALA A 154 15.47 -37.89 -20.26
C ALA A 154 14.83 -37.24 -19.02
N SER A 155 15.41 -37.43 -17.85
CA SER A 155 14.97 -36.76 -16.62
C SER A 155 16.16 -36.43 -15.72
N LEU A 156 15.96 -35.47 -14.82
CA LEU A 156 16.90 -35.11 -13.77
C LEU A 156 16.21 -35.24 -12.41
N SER A 157 16.82 -35.98 -11.50
CA SER A 157 16.35 -36.16 -10.12
C SER A 157 17.42 -35.72 -9.14
N VAL A 158 17.06 -34.82 -8.22
CA VAL A 158 17.86 -34.45 -7.05
C VAL A 158 17.04 -34.87 -5.83
N PRO A 159 17.25 -36.10 -5.31
CA PRO A 159 16.44 -36.68 -4.25
C PRO A 159 16.62 -35.95 -2.92
N VAL A 160 15.76 -36.23 -1.95
CA VAL A 160 15.82 -35.61 -0.60
C VAL A 160 17.15 -35.85 0.13
N SER A 161 17.84 -36.94 -0.19
CA SER A 161 19.16 -37.28 0.33
C SER A 161 20.28 -36.39 -0.24
N ALA A 162 20.02 -35.64 -1.31
CA ALA A 162 20.94 -34.66 -1.84
C ALA A 162 21.00 -33.43 -0.93
N THR A 163 22.00 -33.36 -0.07
CA THR A 163 22.19 -32.22 0.83
C THR A 163 22.88 -31.04 0.14
N ASN A 164 23.62 -31.29 -0.95
CA ASN A 164 24.22 -30.26 -1.80
C ASN A 164 24.67 -30.84 -3.16
N ALA A 165 23.73 -31.28 -4.00
CA ALA A 165 24.02 -31.68 -5.37
C ALA A 165 24.46 -30.45 -6.19
N ARG A 166 25.58 -30.55 -6.91
CA ARG A 166 26.12 -29.43 -7.69
C ARG A 166 26.30 -29.80 -9.15
N MET A 167 26.06 -28.83 -10.03
CA MET A 167 26.39 -28.96 -11.44
C MET A 167 27.21 -27.77 -11.96
N GLY A 168 28.30 -28.09 -12.66
CA GLY A 168 29.33 -27.15 -13.09
C GLY A 168 29.30 -26.77 -14.58
N ALA A 169 30.50 -26.60 -15.14
CA ALA A 169 30.75 -26.05 -16.48
C ALA A 169 30.48 -27.06 -17.61
N LEU A 170 29.21 -27.27 -17.96
CA LEU A 170 28.79 -28.18 -19.04
C LEU A 170 27.53 -27.68 -19.74
N THR A 171 27.22 -28.20 -20.92
CA THR A 171 25.89 -28.05 -21.53
C THR A 171 24.99 -29.20 -21.10
N LEU A 172 23.85 -28.89 -20.48
CA LEU A 172 22.84 -29.84 -20.04
C LEU A 172 21.57 -29.67 -20.89
N THR A 173 21.00 -30.78 -21.35
CA THR A 173 19.61 -30.84 -21.81
C THR A 173 18.85 -31.91 -21.04
N VAL A 174 17.77 -31.52 -20.36
CA VAL A 174 16.81 -32.44 -19.74
C VAL A 174 15.55 -32.43 -20.60
N THR A 175 15.24 -33.51 -21.33
CA THR A 175 14.12 -33.52 -22.26
C THR A 175 12.76 -33.68 -21.56
N GLY A 176 12.73 -34.43 -20.45
CA GLY A 176 11.58 -34.64 -19.58
C GLY A 176 11.70 -33.90 -18.24
N ALA A 177 11.06 -34.44 -17.21
CA ALA A 177 10.89 -33.73 -15.94
C ALA A 177 12.20 -33.55 -15.16
N THR A 178 12.31 -32.42 -14.46
CA THR A 178 13.33 -32.18 -13.44
C THR A 178 12.65 -32.11 -12.07
N THR A 179 13.07 -32.97 -11.15
CA THR A 179 12.54 -33.01 -9.78
C THR A 179 13.65 -32.71 -8.79
N VAL A 180 13.46 -31.69 -7.96
CA VAL A 180 14.40 -31.28 -6.91
C VAL A 180 13.71 -31.40 -5.56
N ALA A 181 13.98 -32.50 -4.86
CA ALA A 181 13.51 -32.75 -3.50
C ALA A 181 14.58 -32.45 -2.43
N GLY A 182 15.86 -32.55 -2.78
CA GLY A 182 16.99 -32.11 -1.95
C GLY A 182 17.47 -30.70 -2.31
N THR A 183 18.76 -30.44 -2.14
CA THR A 183 19.44 -29.19 -2.48
C THR A 183 20.18 -29.32 -3.80
N PHE A 184 19.83 -28.49 -4.77
CA PHE A 184 20.48 -28.40 -6.08
C PHE A 184 21.10 -27.02 -6.30
N THR A 185 22.37 -27.00 -6.67
CA THR A 185 23.13 -25.78 -6.93
C THR A 185 23.70 -25.75 -8.35
N LEU A 186 23.35 -24.70 -9.10
CA LEU A 186 23.97 -24.32 -10.37
C LEU A 186 24.80 -23.05 -10.15
N ASN A 187 26.12 -23.12 -10.22
CA ASN A 187 26.98 -21.98 -9.90
C ASN A 187 28.00 -21.63 -10.99
N ASN A 188 27.73 -22.04 -12.24
CA ASN A 188 28.65 -21.84 -13.33
C ASN A 188 27.93 -21.34 -14.60
N ASN A 189 28.45 -20.26 -15.19
CA ASN A 189 27.89 -19.60 -16.38
C ASN A 189 28.14 -20.38 -17.69
N THR A 190 29.04 -21.36 -17.68
CA THR A 190 29.48 -22.07 -18.87
C THR A 190 28.51 -23.17 -19.26
N GLY A 191 28.14 -23.17 -20.54
CA GLY A 191 27.23 -24.14 -21.15
C GLY A 191 25.78 -23.92 -20.72
N SER A 192 24.87 -24.04 -21.69
CA SER A 192 23.44 -23.86 -21.42
C SER A 192 22.90 -25.05 -20.61
N LYS A 193 22.04 -24.77 -19.64
CA LYS A 193 21.29 -25.71 -18.81
C LYS A 193 19.83 -25.59 -19.21
N THR A 194 19.44 -26.40 -20.18
CA THR A 194 18.09 -26.41 -20.75
C THR A 194 17.24 -27.46 -20.06
N PHE A 195 16.16 -27.00 -19.44
CA PHE A 195 15.12 -27.83 -18.86
C PHE A 195 13.92 -27.80 -19.80
N ALA A 196 13.88 -28.78 -20.70
CA ALA A 196 12.85 -28.87 -21.73
C ALA A 196 11.50 -29.31 -21.12
N GLY A 197 11.53 -30.25 -20.17
CA GLY A 197 10.36 -30.62 -19.37
C GLY A 197 10.17 -29.74 -18.15
N ALA A 198 9.08 -30.00 -17.41
CA ALA A 198 8.70 -29.16 -16.27
C ALA A 198 9.68 -29.32 -15.10
N VAL A 199 9.97 -28.21 -14.42
CA VAL A 199 10.81 -28.20 -13.22
C VAL A 199 9.92 -28.13 -11.98
N SER A 200 10.05 -29.11 -11.08
CA SER A 200 9.35 -29.17 -9.80
C SER A 200 10.35 -29.17 -8.65
N ASN A 201 10.31 -28.13 -7.82
CA ASN A 201 11.17 -27.97 -6.65
C ASN A 201 10.37 -28.11 -5.35
N SER A 202 10.52 -29.23 -4.66
CA SER A 202 10.05 -29.44 -3.29
C SER A 202 11.17 -29.32 -2.25
N GLY A 203 12.42 -29.15 -2.68
CA GLY A 203 13.59 -28.91 -1.83
C GLY A 203 14.15 -27.48 -1.97
N SER A 204 15.45 -27.38 -2.24
CA SER A 204 16.15 -26.11 -2.42
C SER A 204 16.82 -26.02 -3.79
N TRP A 205 16.47 -25.00 -4.56
CA TRP A 205 17.13 -24.65 -5.82
C TRP A 205 17.93 -23.37 -5.66
N THR A 206 19.23 -23.39 -5.98
CA THR A 206 20.08 -22.20 -6.02
C THR A 206 20.80 -22.08 -7.36
N SER A 207 20.57 -20.99 -8.09
CA SER A 207 21.34 -20.60 -9.27
C SER A 207 21.70 -19.12 -9.32
N THR A 208 21.74 -18.44 -8.18
CA THR A 208 21.96 -16.98 -8.07
C THR A 208 23.27 -16.48 -8.68
N ALA A 209 24.31 -17.32 -8.75
CA ALA A 209 25.57 -16.98 -9.40
C ALA A 209 25.46 -16.90 -10.95
N ILE A 210 24.36 -17.37 -11.52
CA ILE A 210 24.13 -17.34 -12.97
C ILE A 210 23.73 -15.92 -13.39
N THR A 211 24.55 -15.26 -14.20
CA THR A 211 24.28 -13.89 -14.71
C THR A 211 23.92 -13.81 -16.20
N PRO A 212 24.43 -14.66 -17.11
CA PRO A 212 23.99 -14.64 -18.51
C PRO A 212 22.59 -15.23 -18.66
N SER A 213 21.76 -14.61 -19.50
CA SER A 213 20.39 -15.07 -19.74
C SER A 213 20.29 -16.37 -20.51
N ASN A 214 21.33 -16.77 -21.27
CA ASN A 214 21.35 -17.99 -22.05
C ASN A 214 21.83 -19.24 -21.28
N THR A 215 22.16 -19.11 -19.98
CA THR A 215 22.66 -20.23 -19.19
C THR A 215 21.54 -21.08 -18.60
N VAL A 216 20.52 -20.53 -17.93
CA VAL A 216 19.39 -21.33 -17.41
C VAL A 216 18.16 -21.08 -18.27
N ILE A 217 17.64 -22.13 -18.92
CA ILE A 217 16.53 -22.04 -19.86
C ILE A 217 15.42 -22.99 -19.43
N PHE A 218 14.24 -22.44 -19.16
CA PHE A 218 13.02 -23.19 -18.89
C PHE A 218 12.14 -23.20 -20.15
N GLN A 219 11.56 -24.36 -20.48
CA GLN A 219 10.73 -24.53 -21.68
C GLN A 219 9.35 -25.13 -21.41
N ASN A 220 9.07 -25.54 -20.16
CA ASN A 220 7.77 -26.09 -19.78
C ASN A 220 7.36 -25.66 -18.37
N GLY A 221 7.84 -24.49 -17.94
CA GLY A 221 7.54 -23.90 -16.65
C GLY A 221 8.33 -24.47 -15.47
N VAL A 222 8.14 -23.81 -14.33
CA VAL A 222 8.80 -24.11 -13.06
C VAL A 222 7.80 -23.92 -11.92
N SER A 223 7.81 -24.83 -10.95
CA SER A 223 7.00 -24.71 -9.74
C SER A 223 7.84 -24.98 -8.49
N SER A 224 7.56 -24.25 -7.40
CA SER A 224 8.26 -24.43 -6.13
C SER A 224 7.28 -24.53 -4.96
N THR A 225 7.38 -25.62 -4.21
CA THR A 225 6.73 -25.81 -2.90
C THR A 225 7.75 -26.03 -1.79
N GLY A 226 9.04 -26.04 -2.13
CA GLY A 226 10.14 -26.28 -1.20
C GLY A 226 10.57 -25.05 -0.40
N SER A 227 11.64 -25.19 0.37
CA SER A 227 12.15 -24.14 1.26
C SER A 227 12.75 -22.95 0.50
N THR A 228 13.39 -23.20 -0.64
CA THR A 228 14.12 -22.16 -1.40
C THR A 228 14.00 -22.39 -2.89
N PHE A 229 13.64 -21.33 -3.64
CA PHE A 229 13.94 -21.22 -5.06
C PHE A 229 14.58 -19.86 -5.31
N ALA A 230 15.90 -19.85 -5.49
CA ALA A 230 16.68 -18.64 -5.71
C ALA A 230 17.50 -18.79 -7.00
N ALA A 231 16.95 -18.30 -8.10
CA ALA A 231 17.60 -18.34 -9.40
C ALA A 231 18.42 -17.08 -9.66
N GLY A 232 19.41 -17.19 -10.54
CA GLY A 232 20.11 -16.05 -11.13
C GLY A 232 19.32 -15.51 -12.31
N SER A 233 19.95 -15.49 -13.49
CA SER A 233 19.29 -15.19 -14.76
C SER A 233 18.55 -16.42 -15.27
N ALA A 234 17.42 -16.19 -15.93
CA ALA A 234 16.60 -17.25 -16.53
C ALA A 234 15.96 -16.79 -17.84
N THR A 235 15.85 -17.71 -18.80
CA THR A 235 15.11 -17.51 -20.05
C THR A 235 13.94 -18.47 -20.16
N PHE A 236 12.79 -17.95 -20.60
CA PHE A 236 11.59 -18.69 -20.98
C PHE A 236 11.36 -18.47 -22.48
N ASN A 237 11.52 -19.50 -23.31
CA ASN A 237 11.55 -19.32 -24.78
C ASN A 237 10.76 -20.34 -25.59
N THR A 238 10.13 -21.33 -24.95
CA THR A 238 9.40 -22.40 -25.62
C THR A 238 8.13 -22.72 -24.86
N ASN A 239 7.04 -23.05 -25.58
CA ASN A 239 5.70 -23.30 -25.05
C ASN A 239 5.10 -22.16 -24.22
N ALA A 240 3.81 -22.24 -23.93
CA ALA A 240 3.26 -21.46 -22.82
C ALA A 240 3.79 -22.04 -21.50
N GLN A 241 4.24 -21.19 -20.59
CA GLN A 241 4.90 -21.61 -19.36
C GLN A 241 4.24 -20.97 -18.13
N SER A 242 4.39 -21.64 -17.00
CA SER A 242 3.92 -21.15 -15.70
C SER A 242 5.10 -21.07 -14.73
N ILE A 243 5.17 -19.98 -13.95
CA ILE A 243 5.93 -19.90 -12.71
C ILE A 243 4.92 -20.13 -11.59
N GLY A 244 4.97 -21.27 -10.91
CA GLY A 244 3.91 -21.71 -9.99
C GLY A 244 4.40 -22.17 -8.62
N GLY A 245 3.48 -22.72 -7.85
CA GLY A 245 3.74 -23.26 -6.51
C GLY A 245 3.34 -22.32 -5.37
N THR A 246 3.63 -22.75 -4.15
CA THR A 246 3.19 -22.10 -2.90
C THR A 246 4.33 -21.46 -2.12
N ALA A 247 5.58 -21.77 -2.47
CA ALA A 247 6.76 -21.15 -1.88
C ALA A 247 7.15 -19.89 -2.67
N ALA A 248 7.71 -18.89 -1.99
CA ALA A 248 8.27 -17.73 -2.66
C ALA A 248 9.42 -18.13 -3.59
N MET A 249 9.54 -17.44 -4.73
CA MET A 249 10.57 -17.68 -5.73
C MET A 249 11.30 -16.38 -6.05
N SER A 250 12.61 -16.42 -6.23
CA SER A 250 13.39 -15.23 -6.60
C SER A 250 14.28 -15.45 -7.81
N PHE A 251 14.50 -14.36 -8.55
CA PHE A 251 15.45 -14.22 -9.64
C PHE A 251 16.36 -13.02 -9.32
N ALA A 252 17.63 -13.31 -9.06
CA ALA A 252 18.63 -12.31 -8.68
C ALA A 252 19.11 -11.47 -9.85
N ASN A 253 18.99 -11.98 -11.08
CA ASN A 253 19.43 -11.34 -12.32
C ASN A 253 18.28 -11.26 -13.33
N SER A 254 18.57 -11.15 -14.62
CA SER A 254 17.56 -10.89 -15.66
C SER A 254 16.68 -12.10 -15.96
N VAL A 255 15.38 -11.84 -16.06
CA VAL A 255 14.37 -12.78 -16.56
C VAL A 255 13.98 -12.37 -17.97
N ILE A 256 14.23 -13.26 -18.94
CA ILE A 256 13.93 -13.01 -20.36
C ILE A 256 12.78 -13.91 -20.80
N VAL A 257 11.75 -13.31 -21.41
CA VAL A 257 10.63 -14.02 -22.02
C VAL A 257 10.65 -13.81 -23.52
N THR A 258 10.89 -14.87 -24.30
CA THR A 258 11.12 -14.78 -25.74
C THR A 258 10.04 -15.53 -26.50
N GLY A 259 9.21 -14.80 -27.27
CA GLY A 259 8.23 -15.41 -28.19
C GLY A 259 7.11 -16.25 -27.54
N VAL A 260 7.01 -16.27 -26.21
CA VAL A 260 6.06 -17.13 -25.47
C VAL A 260 5.25 -16.35 -24.43
N VAL A 261 4.22 -17.01 -23.89
CA VAL A 261 3.47 -16.53 -22.72
C VAL A 261 4.00 -17.22 -21.46
N VAL A 262 4.45 -16.42 -20.50
CA VAL A 262 4.77 -16.87 -19.14
C VAL A 262 3.71 -16.31 -18.19
N THR A 263 3.08 -17.19 -17.40
CA THR A 263 2.13 -16.78 -16.37
C THR A 263 2.71 -16.99 -14.98
N ASN A 264 2.76 -15.94 -14.17
CA ASN A 264 3.01 -16.08 -12.73
C ASN A 264 1.75 -16.59 -12.03
N ASN A 265 1.69 -17.89 -11.75
CA ASN A 265 0.64 -18.53 -10.96
C ASN A 265 1.14 -18.92 -9.55
N ASN A 266 2.25 -18.35 -9.10
CA ASN A 266 2.73 -18.58 -7.74
C ASN A 266 1.77 -17.91 -6.75
N SER A 267 1.33 -18.66 -5.73
CA SER A 267 0.38 -18.15 -4.73
C SER A 267 1.05 -17.37 -3.58
N SER A 268 2.38 -17.29 -3.60
CA SER A 268 3.20 -16.44 -2.74
C SER A 268 3.74 -15.28 -3.60
N ALA A 269 5.01 -14.92 -3.44
CA ALA A 269 5.66 -13.89 -4.26
C ALA A 269 6.69 -14.47 -5.24
N VAL A 270 6.69 -13.93 -6.47
CA VAL A 270 7.83 -14.01 -7.38
C VAL A 270 8.60 -12.70 -7.32
N THR A 271 9.86 -12.75 -6.92
CA THR A 271 10.72 -11.58 -6.77
C THR A 271 11.75 -11.52 -7.89
N ILE A 272 11.82 -10.40 -8.62
CA ILE A 272 12.91 -10.09 -9.53
C ILE A 272 13.70 -8.95 -8.90
N SER A 273 14.82 -9.29 -8.26
CA SER A 273 15.58 -8.34 -7.42
C SER A 273 16.68 -7.60 -8.18
N ASN A 274 16.91 -7.95 -9.45
CA ASN A 274 17.87 -7.24 -10.29
C ASN A 274 17.41 -5.80 -10.51
N THR A 275 18.21 -4.85 -10.03
CA THR A 275 17.97 -3.40 -10.09
C THR A 275 18.35 -2.78 -11.44
N GLY A 276 18.98 -3.54 -12.33
CA GLY A 276 19.35 -3.08 -13.66
C GLY A 276 18.15 -2.71 -14.55
N ALA A 277 18.45 -2.05 -15.67
CA ALA A 277 17.48 -1.84 -16.74
C ALA A 277 17.08 -3.17 -17.40
N ALA A 278 15.84 -3.26 -17.87
CA ALA A 278 15.33 -4.43 -18.60
C ALA A 278 15.48 -5.77 -17.85
N SER A 279 15.36 -5.77 -16.51
CA SER A 279 15.53 -7.00 -15.71
C SER A 279 14.38 -8.00 -15.85
N LEU A 280 13.20 -7.54 -16.29
CA LEU A 280 12.17 -8.38 -16.90
C LEU A 280 11.93 -7.89 -18.34
N SER A 281 12.40 -8.65 -19.32
CA SER A 281 12.47 -8.24 -20.72
C SER A 281 12.22 -9.37 -21.71
N GLY A 282 12.35 -9.08 -23.01
CA GLY A 282 12.17 -10.03 -24.10
C GLY A 282 10.91 -9.79 -24.94
N THR A 283 10.79 -10.55 -26.03
CA THR A 283 9.75 -10.36 -27.07
C THR A 283 8.40 -11.01 -26.74
N GLY A 284 8.29 -11.74 -25.64
CA GLY A 284 7.10 -12.48 -25.26
C GLY A 284 6.10 -11.70 -24.42
N THR A 285 5.26 -12.46 -23.72
CA THR A 285 4.22 -11.97 -22.81
C THR A 285 4.48 -12.48 -21.41
N PHE A 286 4.47 -11.58 -20.42
CA PHE A 286 4.46 -11.94 -19.01
C PHE A 286 3.11 -11.54 -18.40
N THR A 287 2.38 -12.53 -17.88
CA THR A 287 1.05 -12.35 -17.29
C THR A 287 1.09 -12.64 -15.79
N GLN A 288 0.54 -11.75 -14.98
CA GLN A 288 0.20 -12.09 -13.59
C GLN A 288 -1.08 -12.94 -13.57
N GLY A 289 -1.01 -14.10 -12.93
CA GLY A 289 -2.15 -14.97 -12.68
C GLY A 289 -3.06 -14.40 -11.60
N ASN A 290 -4.15 -15.09 -11.29
CA ASN A 290 -5.08 -14.64 -10.26
C ASN A 290 -4.43 -14.73 -8.88
N ASN A 291 -4.62 -13.70 -8.05
CA ASN A 291 -4.06 -13.60 -6.70
C ASN A 291 -2.52 -13.73 -6.62
N SER A 292 -1.79 -13.71 -7.74
CA SER A 292 -0.34 -13.82 -7.73
C SER A 292 0.31 -12.49 -7.33
N THR A 293 1.51 -12.55 -6.76
CA THR A 293 2.30 -11.35 -6.46
C THR A 293 3.61 -11.33 -7.25
N LEU A 294 3.88 -10.21 -7.93
CA LEU A 294 5.19 -9.89 -8.48
C LEU A 294 5.84 -8.79 -7.63
N VAL A 295 7.06 -9.03 -7.16
CA VAL A 295 7.91 -8.03 -6.51
C VAL A 295 9.04 -7.68 -7.47
N TYR A 296 9.07 -6.44 -7.95
CA TYR A 296 9.97 -6.00 -9.01
C TYR A 296 10.86 -4.84 -8.54
N ALA A 297 12.17 -5.06 -8.48
CA ALA A 297 13.15 -4.06 -8.05
C ALA A 297 13.91 -3.38 -9.22
N GLY A 298 13.64 -3.78 -10.47
CA GLY A 298 14.35 -3.27 -11.65
C GLY A 298 14.04 -1.83 -12.00
N GLN A 299 14.94 -1.20 -12.76
CA GLN A 299 14.78 0.19 -13.21
C GLN A 299 13.66 0.33 -14.27
N THR A 300 13.65 -0.56 -15.27
CA THR A 300 12.68 -0.55 -16.39
C THR A 300 12.21 -1.95 -16.75
N LEU A 301 10.90 -2.15 -16.86
CA LEU A 301 10.28 -3.43 -17.25
C LEU A 301 9.93 -3.39 -18.74
N THR A 302 10.63 -4.16 -19.57
CA THR A 302 10.62 -4.00 -21.04
C THR A 302 10.13 -5.22 -21.82
N VAL A 303 9.58 -6.25 -21.16
CA VAL A 303 8.92 -7.35 -21.87
C VAL A 303 7.82 -6.80 -22.79
N THR A 304 7.71 -7.29 -24.01
CA THR A 304 6.81 -6.72 -25.03
C THR A 304 5.39 -6.57 -24.51
N THR A 305 4.81 -7.64 -23.96
CA THR A 305 3.48 -7.59 -23.33
C THR A 305 3.59 -7.89 -21.85
N PHE A 306 3.10 -6.99 -21.01
CA PHE A 306 2.98 -7.18 -19.57
C PHE A 306 1.50 -7.06 -19.18
N ASN A 307 0.88 -8.18 -18.77
CA ASN A 307 -0.51 -8.19 -18.34
C ASN A 307 -0.59 -8.31 -16.81
N ALA A 308 -1.10 -7.27 -16.15
CA ALA A 308 -1.24 -7.18 -14.71
C ALA A 308 -2.70 -7.00 -14.26
N THR A 309 -3.69 -7.39 -15.07
CA THR A 309 -5.12 -7.07 -14.82
C THR A 309 -5.95 -8.21 -14.25
N ASN A 310 -5.40 -9.42 -14.15
CA ASN A 310 -6.13 -10.59 -13.63
C ASN A 310 -6.59 -10.40 -12.18
N ALA A 311 -7.73 -10.98 -11.82
CA ALA A 311 -8.36 -10.72 -10.53
C ALA A 311 -7.45 -11.05 -9.33
N GLY A 312 -7.35 -10.10 -8.40
CA GLY A 312 -6.63 -10.22 -7.14
C GLY A 312 -5.10 -10.16 -7.24
N ASN A 313 -4.52 -10.07 -8.44
CA ASN A 313 -3.06 -10.01 -8.56
C ASN A 313 -2.48 -8.69 -8.06
N THR A 314 -1.24 -8.72 -7.57
CA THR A 314 -0.51 -7.55 -7.09
C THR A 314 0.83 -7.43 -7.80
N VAL A 315 1.11 -6.24 -8.34
CA VAL A 315 2.46 -5.87 -8.76
C VAL A 315 3.02 -4.85 -7.78
N ASN A 316 4.10 -5.22 -7.09
CA ASN A 316 4.83 -4.34 -6.19
C ASN A 316 6.15 -3.89 -6.84
N TYR A 317 6.27 -2.59 -7.11
CA TYR A 317 7.53 -1.96 -7.51
C TYR A 317 8.30 -1.52 -6.27
N THR A 318 9.45 -2.14 -6.04
CA THR A 318 10.29 -1.96 -4.84
C THR A 318 11.65 -1.34 -5.14
N GLY A 319 11.83 -0.85 -6.37
CA GLY A 319 13.11 -0.34 -6.86
C GLY A 319 13.68 0.76 -5.96
N SER A 320 14.99 0.68 -5.70
CA SER A 320 15.80 1.70 -5.05
C SER A 320 16.61 2.52 -6.05
N VAL A 321 16.36 2.35 -7.36
CA VAL A 321 17.05 3.02 -8.45
C VAL A 321 16.29 4.26 -8.89
N ASN A 322 16.94 5.43 -8.88
CA ASN A 322 16.33 6.70 -9.21
C ASN A 322 16.60 7.11 -10.67
N PRO A 323 15.58 7.28 -11.54
CA PRO A 323 14.17 6.95 -11.33
C PRO A 323 13.86 5.47 -11.62
N THR A 324 12.82 4.95 -10.95
CA THR A 324 12.19 3.67 -11.31
C THR A 324 11.02 3.96 -12.26
N THR A 325 10.91 3.25 -13.37
CA THR A 325 9.78 3.42 -14.30
C THR A 325 8.70 2.39 -13.99
N ILE A 326 7.52 2.85 -13.61
CA ILE A 326 6.33 2.01 -13.47
C ILE A 326 5.81 1.74 -14.88
N ARG A 327 5.58 0.47 -15.22
CA ARG A 327 5.19 0.09 -16.58
C ARG A 327 3.82 0.70 -16.93
N ALA A 328 3.74 1.34 -18.08
CA ALA A 328 2.51 1.96 -18.60
C ALA A 328 1.48 0.90 -19.05
N VAL A 329 0.81 0.27 -18.09
CA VAL A 329 -0.31 -0.66 -18.29
C VAL A 329 -1.36 -0.44 -17.20
N ASN A 330 -2.48 -1.16 -17.28
CA ASN A 330 -3.43 -1.27 -16.19
C ASN A 330 -3.04 -2.38 -15.22
N TYR A 331 -3.45 -2.21 -13.97
CA TYR A 331 -3.17 -3.13 -12.86
C TYR A 331 -4.47 -3.57 -12.20
N TYR A 332 -4.46 -4.76 -11.59
CA TYR A 332 -5.46 -5.11 -10.60
C TYR A 332 -5.11 -4.41 -9.28
N HIS A 333 -4.14 -4.90 -8.52
CA HIS A 333 -3.51 -4.14 -7.43
C HIS A 333 -2.13 -3.62 -7.84
N LEU A 334 -1.81 -2.40 -7.42
CA LEU A 334 -0.50 -1.79 -7.61
C LEU A 334 0.05 -1.35 -6.25
N THR A 335 1.27 -1.78 -5.94
CA THR A 335 2.02 -1.30 -4.79
C THR A 335 3.28 -0.60 -5.27
N TYR A 336 3.58 0.56 -4.71
CA TYR A 336 4.87 1.21 -4.81
C TYR A 336 5.51 1.26 -3.43
N SER A 337 6.43 0.35 -3.15
CA SER A 337 7.20 0.31 -1.90
C SER A 337 8.69 0.61 -2.14
N GLY A 338 9.02 1.32 -3.21
CA GLY A 338 10.38 1.81 -3.48
C GLY A 338 10.80 2.93 -2.52
N SER A 339 12.08 3.31 -2.55
CA SER A 339 12.65 4.39 -1.73
C SER A 339 13.04 5.65 -2.52
N VAL A 340 12.66 5.68 -3.80
CA VAL A 340 13.07 6.69 -4.79
C VAL A 340 11.84 7.20 -5.54
N THR A 341 12.03 7.92 -6.64
CA THR A 341 10.92 8.33 -7.51
C THR A 341 10.54 7.20 -8.47
N GLY A 342 9.28 6.77 -8.40
CA GLY A 342 8.61 5.88 -9.34
C GLY A 342 7.75 6.67 -10.33
N ASN A 343 8.05 6.65 -11.62
CA ASN A 343 7.32 7.40 -12.64
C ASN A 343 6.23 6.56 -13.30
N ILE A 344 4.97 7.01 -13.23
CA ILE A 344 3.88 6.54 -14.09
C ILE A 344 3.84 7.41 -15.34
N GLY A 345 4.17 6.86 -16.50
CA GLY A 345 4.32 7.60 -17.77
C GLY A 345 3.12 7.54 -18.71
N ALA A 346 1.94 7.13 -18.24
CA ALA A 346 0.72 7.07 -19.04
C ALA A 346 -0.54 7.10 -18.15
N THR A 347 -1.72 7.21 -18.76
CA THR A 347 -2.98 6.96 -18.07
C THR A 347 -3.03 5.51 -17.59
N THR A 348 -3.35 5.31 -16.31
CA THR A 348 -3.33 3.99 -15.66
C THR A 348 -4.59 3.80 -14.82
N THR A 349 -5.21 2.63 -14.96
CA THR A 349 -6.27 2.18 -14.06
C THR A 349 -5.73 1.09 -13.14
N VAL A 350 -5.98 1.26 -11.84
CA VAL A 350 -5.81 0.24 -10.80
C VAL A 350 -7.22 -0.23 -10.42
N SER A 351 -7.56 -1.46 -10.78
CA SER A 351 -8.93 -1.99 -10.63
C SER A 351 -9.27 -2.36 -9.18
N GLY A 352 -8.25 -2.63 -8.37
CA GLY A 352 -8.33 -2.79 -6.92
C GLY A 352 -7.58 -1.64 -6.23
N ASP A 353 -6.87 -1.99 -5.16
CA ASP A 353 -6.14 -1.04 -4.33
C ASP A 353 -4.81 -0.54 -4.94
N LEU A 354 -4.52 0.74 -4.68
CA LEU A 354 -3.21 1.36 -4.84
C LEU A 354 -2.59 1.60 -3.46
N THR A 355 -1.39 1.06 -3.22
CA THR A 355 -0.66 1.28 -1.97
C THR A 355 0.68 1.95 -2.25
N THR A 356 0.99 3.04 -1.56
CA THR A 356 2.35 3.60 -1.50
C THR A 356 2.90 3.45 -0.08
N SER A 357 4.15 3.02 0.03
CA SER A 357 4.83 2.85 1.32
C SER A 357 6.30 3.19 1.21
N ASN A 358 7.01 3.11 2.34
CA ASN A 358 8.40 3.55 2.49
C ASN A 358 8.58 5.03 2.14
N SER A 359 9.80 5.45 1.79
CA SER A 359 10.13 6.84 1.47
C SER A 359 10.00 7.19 -0.01
N GLY A 360 9.38 6.32 -0.80
CA GLY A 360 9.26 6.49 -2.24
C GLY A 360 8.27 7.58 -2.66
N ILE A 361 8.54 8.20 -3.81
CA ILE A 361 7.68 9.18 -4.47
C ILE A 361 7.04 8.52 -5.69
N LEU A 362 5.72 8.30 -5.68
CA LEU A 362 4.97 7.94 -6.88
C LEU A 362 4.64 9.20 -7.68
N ASN A 363 5.30 9.39 -8.81
CA ASN A 363 5.18 10.56 -9.67
C ASN A 363 4.34 10.25 -10.91
N ILE A 364 3.20 10.92 -11.08
CA ILE A 364 2.31 10.74 -12.24
C ILE A 364 2.88 11.52 -13.42
N ASN A 365 3.94 11.05 -14.09
CA ASN A 365 4.82 11.81 -14.98
C ASN A 365 4.25 12.20 -16.37
N GLY A 366 3.29 13.11 -16.42
CA GLY A 366 2.73 13.69 -17.66
C GLY A 366 1.25 14.04 -17.48
N ALA A 367 0.57 14.66 -18.44
CA ALA A 367 -0.85 15.01 -18.32
C ALA A 367 -1.75 13.76 -18.38
N PHE A 368 -1.68 12.92 -17.35
CA PHE A 368 -2.31 11.62 -17.26
C PHE A 368 -3.26 11.53 -16.08
N THR A 369 -4.20 10.60 -16.19
CA THR A 369 -5.09 10.23 -15.10
C THR A 369 -4.68 8.87 -14.53
N VAL A 370 -4.52 8.81 -13.21
CA VAL A 370 -4.47 7.56 -12.46
C VAL A 370 -5.82 7.37 -11.78
N THR A 371 -6.51 6.28 -12.11
CA THR A 371 -7.79 5.93 -11.48
C THR A 371 -7.59 4.71 -10.60
N VAL A 372 -7.94 4.84 -9.32
CA VAL A 372 -7.97 3.77 -8.34
C VAL A 372 -9.43 3.40 -8.09
N SER A 373 -9.82 2.21 -8.51
CA SER A 373 -11.20 1.72 -8.34
C SER A 373 -11.42 1.11 -6.95
N GLY A 374 -10.37 0.55 -6.35
CA GLY A 374 -10.33 0.19 -4.92
C GLY A 374 -9.85 1.34 -4.05
N ASN A 375 -9.20 1.03 -2.94
CA ASN A 375 -8.74 2.00 -1.95
C ASN A 375 -7.36 2.56 -2.32
N LEU A 376 -7.12 3.80 -1.93
CA LEU A 376 -5.77 4.36 -1.84
C LEU A 376 -5.27 4.22 -0.41
N THR A 377 -4.10 3.61 -0.22
CA THR A 377 -3.39 3.60 1.08
C THR A 377 -2.02 4.26 0.93
N MET A 378 -1.72 5.25 1.77
CA MET A 378 -0.39 5.86 1.84
C MET A 378 0.19 5.64 3.23
N ASP A 379 1.35 4.98 3.31
CA ASP A 379 1.98 4.58 4.58
C ASP A 379 3.44 5.11 4.68
N ASN A 380 4.06 4.95 5.86
CA ASN A 380 5.39 5.44 6.21
C ASN A 380 5.59 6.92 5.83
N THR A 381 6.56 7.22 4.97
CA THR A 381 6.93 8.56 4.51
C THR A 381 6.66 8.75 3.02
N SER A 382 5.71 7.97 2.49
CA SER A 382 5.46 7.88 1.04
C SER A 382 4.79 9.13 0.49
N GLN A 383 5.05 9.40 -0.79
CA GLN A 383 4.52 10.60 -1.44
C GLN A 383 3.89 10.28 -2.79
N ILE A 384 2.86 11.05 -3.16
CA ILE A 384 2.32 11.06 -4.52
C ILE A 384 2.41 12.49 -5.07
N THR A 385 2.96 12.65 -6.28
CA THR A 385 3.19 13.97 -6.87
C THR A 385 2.80 14.06 -8.34
N GLY A 386 2.49 15.29 -8.74
CA GLY A 386 2.10 15.64 -10.09
C GLY A 386 2.88 16.80 -10.73
N THR A 387 3.67 17.65 -10.08
CA THR A 387 4.30 18.83 -10.75
C THR A 387 3.37 19.82 -11.52
N ALA A 388 2.07 19.54 -11.75
CA ALA A 388 1.12 20.34 -12.54
C ALA A 388 -0.35 19.90 -12.29
N ALA A 389 -1.30 20.83 -12.44
CA ALA A 389 -2.72 20.59 -12.14
C ALA A 389 -3.44 19.63 -13.13
N THR A 390 -2.89 19.46 -14.34
CA THR A 390 -3.45 18.57 -15.39
C THR A 390 -3.24 17.09 -15.11
N ARG A 391 -2.46 16.76 -14.07
CA ARG A 391 -2.34 15.38 -13.56
C ARG A 391 -3.44 15.10 -12.57
N VAL A 392 -4.06 13.94 -12.72
CA VAL A 392 -5.26 13.59 -11.97
C VAL A 392 -5.04 12.27 -11.23
N LEU A 393 -5.40 12.26 -9.95
CA LEU A 393 -5.55 11.05 -9.14
C LEU A 393 -7.03 10.96 -8.71
N ASN A 394 -7.72 9.95 -9.21
CA ASN A 394 -9.10 9.65 -8.84
C ASN A 394 -9.13 8.41 -7.96
N VAL A 395 -9.73 8.51 -6.77
CA VAL A 395 -9.95 7.39 -5.84
C VAL A 395 -11.45 7.17 -5.74
N SER A 396 -11.91 6.02 -6.21
CA SER A 396 -13.34 5.69 -6.34
C SER A 396 -13.94 5.19 -5.03
N THR A 397 -13.09 4.66 -4.13
CA THR A 397 -13.49 4.26 -2.78
C THR A 397 -12.72 5.08 -1.74
N ASN A 398 -12.10 4.45 -0.75
CA ASN A 398 -11.57 5.14 0.41
C ASN A 398 -10.10 5.55 0.21
N PHE A 399 -9.72 6.61 0.91
CA PHE A 399 -8.33 7.00 1.11
C PHE A 399 -7.95 6.79 2.58
N SER A 400 -6.92 6.01 2.83
CA SER A 400 -6.45 5.69 4.18
C SER A 400 -4.99 6.09 4.37
N VAL A 401 -4.72 6.75 5.50
CA VAL A 401 -3.38 7.00 6.04
C VAL A 401 -3.30 6.32 7.40
N PRO A 402 -2.73 5.10 7.49
CA PRO A 402 -2.70 4.32 8.72
C PRO A 402 -1.79 4.96 9.79
N ALA A 403 -1.90 4.51 11.04
CA ALA A 403 -1.12 5.05 12.16
C ALA A 403 0.41 4.87 12.02
N THR A 404 0.84 3.94 11.16
CA THR A 404 2.24 3.71 10.79
C THR A 404 2.80 4.80 9.87
N ALA A 405 1.95 5.62 9.24
CA ALA A 405 2.35 6.74 8.42
C ALA A 405 2.90 7.89 9.27
N THR A 406 4.17 8.21 9.10
CA THR A 406 4.87 9.26 9.86
C THR A 406 4.99 10.58 9.09
N ASP A 407 4.93 10.56 7.75
CA ASP A 407 5.01 11.76 6.91
C ASP A 407 4.54 11.49 5.46
N THR A 408 3.24 11.25 5.27
CA THR A 408 2.69 11.04 3.92
C THR A 408 2.30 12.35 3.25
N ARG A 409 2.60 12.49 1.95
CA ARG A 409 2.40 13.76 1.24
C ARG A 409 1.76 13.59 -0.13
N ILE A 410 0.71 14.35 -0.40
CA ILE A 410 0.21 14.57 -1.77
C ILE A 410 0.55 16.00 -2.20
N SER A 411 1.19 16.13 -3.37
CA SER A 411 1.64 17.43 -3.90
C SER A 411 0.89 17.82 -5.18
N SER A 412 1.53 18.56 -6.09
CA SER A 412 0.95 19.28 -7.23
C SER A 412 0.19 18.42 -8.27
N LEU A 413 -1.03 17.99 -7.94
CA LEU A 413 -1.98 17.27 -8.81
C LEU A 413 -3.43 17.62 -8.46
N THR A 414 -4.38 17.29 -9.32
CA THR A 414 -5.80 17.26 -8.99
C THR A 414 -6.14 15.92 -8.32
N LEU A 415 -6.76 15.96 -7.14
CA LEU A 415 -7.17 14.78 -6.37
C LEU A 415 -8.69 14.77 -6.22
N THR A 416 -9.31 13.63 -6.49
CA THR A 416 -10.71 13.38 -6.10
C THR A 416 -10.77 12.09 -5.29
N VAL A 417 -11.29 12.14 -4.07
CA VAL A 417 -11.61 10.97 -3.25
C VAL A 417 -13.11 10.86 -3.10
N THR A 418 -13.69 9.78 -3.61
CA THR A 418 -15.14 9.58 -3.63
C THR A 418 -15.66 9.03 -2.30
N GLY A 419 -14.97 8.02 -1.75
CA GLY A 419 -15.30 7.42 -0.46
C GLY A 419 -14.72 8.20 0.72
N THR A 420 -14.68 7.55 1.89
CA THR A 420 -14.21 8.18 3.12
C THR A 420 -12.70 8.39 3.11
N THR A 421 -12.24 9.47 3.73
CA THR A 421 -10.82 9.70 4.01
C THR A 421 -10.56 9.52 5.50
N THR A 422 -9.68 8.59 5.85
CA THR A 422 -9.29 8.32 7.23
C THR A 422 -7.81 8.60 7.41
N VAL A 423 -7.48 9.49 8.35
CA VAL A 423 -6.10 9.85 8.69
C VAL A 423 -5.83 9.48 10.14
N ALA A 424 -5.15 8.35 10.35
CA ALA A 424 -4.68 7.90 11.65
C ALA A 424 -3.21 8.22 11.91
N GLY A 425 -2.39 8.32 10.85
CA GLY A 425 -1.00 8.79 10.91
C GLY A 425 -0.86 10.27 10.56
N THR A 426 0.26 10.64 9.93
CA THR A 426 0.54 12.01 9.48
C THR A 426 0.33 12.14 7.97
N PHE A 427 -0.54 13.07 7.58
CA PHE A 427 -0.87 13.39 6.19
C PHE A 427 -0.73 14.88 5.90
N SER A 428 -0.13 15.21 4.75
CA SER A 428 -0.01 16.58 4.27
C SER A 428 -0.40 16.77 2.80
N LEU A 429 -1.16 17.84 2.53
CA LEU A 429 -1.28 18.45 1.21
C LEU A 429 -0.25 19.58 1.10
N THR A 430 0.75 19.43 0.24
CA THR A 430 1.94 20.30 0.21
C THR A 430 1.98 21.30 -0.93
N SER A 431 0.89 21.41 -1.70
CA SER A 431 0.83 22.28 -2.87
C SER A 431 -0.58 22.80 -3.12
N ASP A 432 -0.66 24.09 -3.44
CA ASP A 432 -1.88 24.75 -3.92
C ASP A 432 -2.25 24.36 -5.37
N THR A 433 -1.38 23.65 -6.09
CA THR A 433 -1.64 23.29 -7.48
C THR A 433 -2.63 22.12 -7.59
N GLY A 434 -3.70 22.33 -8.37
CA GLY A 434 -4.74 21.34 -8.63
C GLY A 434 -5.73 21.21 -7.47
N VAL A 435 -7.01 21.03 -7.81
CA VAL A 435 -8.09 20.96 -6.82
C VAL A 435 -8.02 19.63 -6.07
N LYS A 436 -8.13 19.68 -4.73
CA LYS A 436 -8.22 18.52 -3.85
C LYS A 436 -9.65 18.41 -3.32
N THR A 437 -10.41 17.48 -3.88
CA THR A 437 -11.81 17.25 -3.52
C THR A 437 -11.97 15.97 -2.71
N PHE A 438 -12.48 16.11 -1.50
CA PHE A 438 -12.92 15.01 -0.64
C PHE A 438 -14.44 14.95 -0.66
N ILE A 439 -14.99 13.99 -1.40
CA ILE A 439 -16.42 13.81 -1.55
C ILE A 439 -17.00 13.15 -0.30
N GLY A 440 -16.42 12.01 0.11
CA GLY A 440 -16.79 11.35 1.36
C GLY A 440 -16.27 12.10 2.58
N ALA A 441 -16.73 11.65 3.76
CA ALA A 441 -16.36 12.30 5.03
C ALA A 441 -14.85 12.19 5.29
N VAL A 442 -14.28 13.23 5.90
CA VAL A 442 -12.89 13.24 6.35
C VAL A 442 -12.83 13.06 7.86
N SER A 443 -12.19 11.98 8.31
CA SER A 443 -11.98 11.66 9.72
C SER A 443 -10.49 11.65 10.04
N ASN A 444 -10.05 12.59 10.89
CA ASN A 444 -8.66 12.71 11.34
C ASN A 444 -8.52 12.30 12.81
N SER A 445 -7.88 11.16 13.06
CA SER A 445 -7.42 10.73 14.39
C SER A 445 -5.90 10.88 14.57
N GLY A 446 -5.18 11.31 13.53
CA GLY A 446 -3.75 11.60 13.54
C GLY A 446 -3.44 13.08 13.31
N SER A 447 -2.55 13.37 12.36
CA SER A 447 -2.15 14.73 11.98
C SER A 447 -2.53 15.04 10.54
N TRP A 448 -3.30 16.10 10.34
CA TRP A 448 -3.64 16.66 9.03
C TRP A 448 -3.03 18.05 8.85
N THR A 449 -2.25 18.25 7.78
CA THR A 449 -1.77 19.57 7.36
C THR A 449 -2.10 19.87 5.90
N SER A 450 -2.74 20.99 5.63
CA SER A 450 -2.99 21.48 4.27
C SER A 450 -2.86 23.00 4.14
N THR A 451 -2.04 23.62 5.00
CA THR A 451 -1.78 25.07 5.03
C THR A 451 -1.13 25.61 3.75
N ALA A 452 -0.48 24.74 2.97
CA ALA A 452 0.07 25.09 1.65
C ALA A 452 -1.01 25.33 0.59
N VAL A 453 -2.27 24.98 0.84
CA VAL A 453 -3.40 25.26 -0.07
C VAL A 453 -3.98 26.62 0.28
N THR A 454 -3.77 27.62 -0.56
CA THR A 454 -4.06 29.04 -0.27
C THR A 454 -5.12 29.64 -1.18
N THR A 455 -5.42 29.00 -2.31
CA THR A 455 -6.45 29.46 -3.25
C THR A 455 -7.82 28.91 -2.87
N THR A 456 -8.84 29.76 -2.93
CA THR A 456 -10.24 29.37 -2.66
C THR A 456 -10.67 28.32 -3.68
N ASN A 457 -11.44 27.31 -3.26
CA ASN A 457 -11.84 26.14 -4.05
C ASN A 457 -10.74 25.10 -4.38
N ASN A 458 -9.48 25.28 -3.94
CA ASN A 458 -8.45 24.25 -4.14
C ASN A 458 -8.45 23.15 -3.06
N LEU A 459 -9.10 23.37 -1.92
CA LEU A 459 -9.44 22.32 -0.94
C LEU A 459 -10.96 22.31 -0.75
N VAL A 460 -11.60 21.21 -1.12
CA VAL A 460 -13.06 21.07 -1.12
C VAL A 460 -13.48 19.86 -0.29
N PHE A 461 -14.36 20.08 0.69
CA PHE A 461 -15.04 19.03 1.46
C PHE A 461 -16.53 19.00 1.06
N ARG A 462 -17.09 17.81 0.85
CA ARG A 462 -18.50 17.63 0.46
C ARG A 462 -19.35 16.80 1.42
N ASN A 463 -18.74 16.26 2.47
CA ASN A 463 -19.45 15.49 3.50
C ASN A 463 -18.89 15.73 4.91
N GLY A 464 -18.38 16.93 5.15
CA GLY A 464 -17.85 17.36 6.44
C GLY A 464 -16.47 16.82 6.78
N VAL A 465 -15.97 17.31 7.91
CA VAL A 465 -14.66 16.95 8.46
C VAL A 465 -14.74 16.87 9.98
N SER A 466 -14.13 15.85 10.57
CA SER A 466 -14.02 15.69 12.02
C SER A 466 -12.59 15.38 12.46
N SER A 467 -12.15 15.98 13.55
CA SER A 467 -10.81 15.73 14.11
C SER A 467 -10.86 15.32 15.58
N THR A 468 -10.28 14.17 15.90
CA THR A 468 -9.97 13.73 17.28
C THR A 468 -8.47 13.52 17.48
N GLY A 469 -7.65 13.85 16.48
CA GLY A 469 -6.21 13.64 16.47
C GLY A 469 -5.40 14.76 17.11
N THR A 470 -4.09 14.74 16.87
CA THR A 470 -3.14 15.70 17.45
C THR A 470 -3.18 17.06 16.77
N THR A 471 -3.32 17.07 15.45
CA THR A 471 -3.26 18.31 14.64
C THR A 471 -4.28 18.26 13.52
N PHE A 472 -5.02 19.36 13.35
CA PHE A 472 -5.72 19.68 12.11
C PHE A 472 -5.43 21.14 11.74
N ALA A 473 -4.58 21.34 10.74
CA ALA A 473 -4.20 22.65 10.24
C ALA A 473 -4.42 22.74 8.74
N ALA A 474 -5.52 23.36 8.32
CA ALA A 474 -5.85 23.56 6.91
C ALA A 474 -5.49 24.98 6.44
N GLY A 475 -5.29 25.15 5.14
CA GLY A 475 -5.17 26.46 4.51
C GLY A 475 -6.56 27.03 4.21
N THR A 476 -6.92 27.15 2.93
CA THR A 476 -8.32 27.42 2.53
C THR A 476 -9.17 26.16 2.68
N ALA A 477 -10.49 26.33 2.83
CA ALA A 477 -11.44 25.22 2.76
C ALA A 477 -12.77 25.67 2.15
N THR A 478 -13.34 24.85 1.27
CA THR A 478 -14.66 25.09 0.66
C THR A 478 -15.60 23.95 0.98
N PHE A 479 -16.80 24.30 1.43
CA PHE A 479 -17.92 23.40 1.66
C PHE A 479 -19.06 23.77 0.71
N ASN A 480 -19.47 22.87 -0.19
CA ASN A 480 -20.35 23.24 -1.31
C ASN A 480 -21.35 22.16 -1.73
N THR A 481 -21.57 21.13 -0.92
CA THR A 481 -22.51 20.05 -1.24
C THR A 481 -23.08 19.49 0.05
N ASN A 482 -24.41 19.31 0.09
CA ASN A 482 -25.18 18.88 1.27
C ASN A 482 -24.96 19.79 2.51
N ALA A 483 -25.75 19.59 3.55
CA ALA A 483 -25.39 20.15 4.85
C ALA A 483 -24.14 19.43 5.37
N GLN A 484 -23.18 20.18 5.92
CA GLN A 484 -21.90 19.63 6.38
C GLN A 484 -21.59 20.08 7.80
N SER A 485 -20.70 19.35 8.46
CA SER A 485 -20.21 19.71 9.79
C SER A 485 -18.69 19.77 9.88
N ILE A 486 -18.20 20.69 10.69
CA ILE A 486 -16.83 20.69 11.24
C ILE A 486 -16.97 20.13 12.66
N GLY A 487 -16.43 18.95 12.95
CA GLY A 487 -16.69 18.21 14.19
C GLY A 487 -15.46 17.68 14.91
N GLY A 488 -15.70 16.92 15.98
CA GLY A 488 -14.66 16.26 16.76
C GLY A 488 -14.28 16.99 18.06
N THR A 489 -13.27 16.46 18.74
CA THR A 489 -12.85 16.89 20.10
C THR A 489 -11.46 17.53 20.11
N ALA A 490 -10.72 17.45 19.01
CA ALA A 490 -9.43 18.12 18.87
C ALA A 490 -9.61 19.54 18.33
N ALA A 491 -8.72 20.46 18.70
CA ALA A 491 -8.70 21.79 18.12
C ALA A 491 -8.42 21.72 16.61
N MET A 492 -9.08 22.58 15.84
CA MET A 492 -8.93 22.67 14.39
C MET A 492 -8.59 24.09 13.97
N SER A 493 -7.73 24.26 12.96
CA SER A 493 -7.35 25.57 12.47
C SER A 493 -7.44 25.66 10.94
N PHE A 494 -7.83 26.84 10.47
CA PHE A 494 -7.81 27.23 9.07
C PHE A 494 -7.03 28.54 8.94
N ALA A 495 -5.94 28.51 8.18
CA ALA A 495 -5.02 29.62 8.00
C ALA A 495 -5.49 30.65 6.96
N ASN A 496 -6.47 30.28 6.12
CA ASN A 496 -7.03 31.14 5.08
C ASN A 496 -8.56 31.04 5.06
N THR A 497 -9.19 31.51 3.98
CA THR A 497 -10.64 31.58 3.84
C THR A 497 -11.33 30.23 3.96
N VAL A 498 -12.37 30.19 4.79
CA VAL A 498 -13.38 29.13 4.87
C VAL A 498 -14.65 29.61 4.17
N THR A 499 -15.04 28.89 3.12
CA THR A 499 -16.19 29.24 2.27
C THR A 499 -17.29 28.19 2.38
N ALA A 500 -18.53 28.63 2.64
CA ALA A 500 -19.72 27.79 2.49
C ALA A 500 -20.56 28.29 1.31
N THR A 501 -20.79 27.44 0.30
CA THR A 501 -21.50 27.82 -0.93
C THR A 501 -22.87 27.14 -0.99
N GLY A 502 -23.95 27.91 -0.84
CA GLY A 502 -25.33 27.44 -0.98
C GLY A 502 -25.79 26.38 0.03
N ILE A 503 -25.01 26.13 1.10
CA ILE A 503 -25.26 25.09 2.09
C ILE A 503 -25.09 25.61 3.52
N ALA A 504 -25.62 24.86 4.50
CA ALA A 504 -25.31 25.08 5.91
C ALA A 504 -24.06 24.27 6.31
N VAL A 505 -23.12 24.95 6.96
CA VAL A 505 -21.98 24.33 7.66
C VAL A 505 -22.16 24.53 9.15
N THR A 506 -22.20 23.44 9.92
CA THR A 506 -22.32 23.50 11.38
C THR A 506 -20.98 23.19 12.04
N ASN A 507 -20.49 24.09 12.86
CA ASN A 507 -19.38 23.81 13.76
C ASN A 507 -19.89 23.05 15.00
N ASN A 508 -19.71 21.73 14.98
CA ASN A 508 -19.98 20.80 16.07
C ASN A 508 -18.70 20.36 16.81
N ASN A 509 -17.57 21.04 16.56
CA ASN A 509 -16.34 20.74 17.28
C ASN A 509 -16.50 21.21 18.74
N THR A 510 -16.29 20.30 19.70
CA THR A 510 -16.45 20.60 21.13
C THR A 510 -15.20 21.23 21.74
N ASN A 511 -14.19 21.47 20.92
CA ASN A 511 -13.00 22.25 21.23
C ASN A 511 -13.04 23.53 20.37
N THR A 512 -11.89 24.15 20.12
CA THR A 512 -11.83 25.41 19.36
C THR A 512 -11.59 25.15 17.87
N VAL A 513 -12.47 25.70 17.03
CA VAL A 513 -12.19 25.96 15.62
C VAL A 513 -11.61 27.37 15.49
N THR A 514 -10.40 27.48 14.95
CA THR A 514 -9.68 28.75 14.79
C THR A 514 -9.61 29.15 13.32
N LEU A 515 -10.08 30.35 13.00
CA LEU A 515 -9.88 31.03 11.73
C LEU A 515 -8.84 32.13 11.94
N SER A 516 -7.58 31.85 11.61
CA SER A 516 -6.44 32.68 12.05
C SER A 516 -6.04 33.78 11.08
N ASN A 517 -6.56 33.76 9.85
CA ASN A 517 -6.34 34.84 8.91
C ASN A 517 -6.99 36.13 9.42
N THR A 518 -6.31 37.28 9.27
CA THR A 518 -6.78 38.59 9.75
C THR A 518 -7.46 39.43 8.67
N GLY A 519 -7.52 38.93 7.43
CA GLY A 519 -8.15 39.60 6.30
C GLY A 519 -9.67 39.73 6.40
N ALA A 520 -10.25 40.36 5.40
CA ALA A 520 -11.70 40.43 5.22
C ALA A 520 -12.24 39.12 4.63
N GLY A 521 -13.45 38.72 5.00
CA GLY A 521 -14.13 37.56 4.42
C GLY A 521 -13.43 36.22 4.69
N VAL A 522 -12.78 36.08 5.84
CA VAL A 522 -12.16 34.80 6.23
C VAL A 522 -13.21 33.71 6.44
N LEU A 523 -14.41 34.10 6.88
CA LEU A 523 -15.62 33.26 6.82
C LEU A 523 -16.56 33.88 5.79
N ALA A 524 -16.74 33.20 4.65
CA ALA A 524 -17.40 33.76 3.47
C ALA A 524 -18.34 32.76 2.77
N GLY A 525 -19.04 33.25 1.75
CA GLY A 525 -19.82 32.46 0.80
C GLY A 525 -21.33 32.70 0.90
N THR A 526 -22.07 32.08 -0.03
CA THR A 526 -23.53 32.25 -0.17
C THR A 526 -24.35 31.36 0.78
N GLY A 527 -23.67 30.52 1.58
CA GLY A 527 -24.28 29.58 2.50
C GLY A 527 -24.55 30.15 3.90
N SER A 528 -24.69 29.24 4.86
CA SER A 528 -24.85 29.55 6.28
C SER A 528 -23.76 28.89 7.11
N PHE A 529 -23.27 29.58 8.15
CA PHE A 529 -22.39 29.00 9.16
C PHE A 529 -23.08 29.05 10.52
N VAL A 530 -23.29 27.87 11.10
CA VAL A 530 -24.03 27.66 12.34
C VAL A 530 -23.08 27.19 13.43
N GLN A 531 -23.11 27.79 14.60
CA GLN A 531 -22.43 27.24 15.77
C GLN A 531 -23.33 26.19 16.43
N GLY A 532 -22.83 24.96 16.52
CA GLY A 532 -23.46 23.88 17.27
C GLY A 532 -23.39 24.07 18.78
N ALA A 533 -24.05 23.20 19.54
CA ALA A 533 -24.05 23.27 20.99
C ALA A 533 -22.64 23.09 21.57
N ASN A 534 -22.28 23.91 22.57
CA ASN A 534 -20.98 23.91 23.25
C ASN A 534 -19.76 24.09 22.33
N SER A 535 -19.93 24.48 21.07
CA SER A 535 -18.81 24.68 20.16
C SER A 535 -18.12 26.02 20.41
N THR A 536 -16.83 26.11 20.07
CA THR A 536 -16.09 27.37 20.14
C THR A 536 -15.54 27.74 18.76
N LEU A 537 -15.80 28.97 18.33
CA LEU A 537 -15.16 29.60 17.18
C LEU A 537 -14.24 30.72 17.67
N SER A 538 -12.96 30.67 17.28
CA SER A 538 -12.00 31.75 17.43
C SER A 538 -11.75 32.39 16.07
N TYR A 539 -12.09 33.67 15.93
CA TYR A 539 -12.13 34.36 14.64
C TYR A 539 -11.23 35.61 14.65
N ALA A 540 -10.15 35.55 13.87
CA ALA A 540 -9.17 36.64 13.75
C ALA A 540 -9.46 37.62 12.60
N GLY A 541 -10.37 37.27 11.70
CA GLY A 541 -10.66 38.06 10.50
C GLY A 541 -11.27 39.43 10.83
N SER A 542 -11.19 40.35 9.86
CA SER A 542 -11.71 41.70 10.04
C SER A 542 -13.23 41.79 9.81
N THR A 543 -13.79 40.97 8.92
CA THR A 543 -15.22 40.97 8.58
C THR A 543 -15.72 39.57 8.18
N ILE A 544 -16.86 39.15 8.73
CA ILE A 544 -17.58 37.96 8.28
C ILE A 544 -18.46 38.35 7.09
N THR A 545 -18.33 37.64 5.97
CA THR A 545 -19.07 37.93 4.72
C THR A 545 -19.95 36.78 4.25
N ILE A 546 -20.07 35.71 5.04
CA ILE A 546 -21.03 34.64 4.77
C ILE A 546 -22.47 35.18 4.87
N THR A 547 -23.35 34.73 3.99
CA THR A 547 -24.74 35.23 3.91
C THR A 547 -25.50 35.09 5.23
N THR A 548 -25.37 33.95 5.91
CA THR A 548 -26.03 33.72 7.21
C THR A 548 -25.01 33.24 8.23
N PHE A 549 -24.87 33.97 9.33
CA PHE A 549 -24.07 33.56 10.48
C PHE A 549 -24.98 33.39 11.70
N THR A 550 -25.02 32.18 12.26
CA THR A 550 -25.95 31.82 13.36
C THR A 550 -25.18 31.30 14.58
N PRO A 551 -24.68 32.20 15.45
CA PRO A 551 -23.88 31.83 16.61
C PRO A 551 -24.72 31.65 17.89
N THR A 552 -25.86 30.94 17.79
CA THR A 552 -26.88 30.82 18.86
C THR A 552 -27.07 29.41 19.40
N GLY A 553 -26.19 28.45 19.06
CA GLY A 553 -26.23 27.10 19.61
C GLY A 553 -26.08 27.09 21.13
N SER A 554 -26.81 26.22 21.82
CA SER A 554 -26.80 26.19 23.29
C SER A 554 -25.37 26.01 23.83
N GLY A 555 -24.89 26.94 24.65
CA GLY A 555 -23.56 26.89 25.26
C GLY A 555 -22.41 27.25 24.32
N ASN A 556 -22.68 27.62 23.06
CA ASN A 556 -21.60 27.94 22.12
C ASN A 556 -20.91 29.26 22.46
N THR A 557 -19.64 29.38 22.11
CA THR A 557 -18.85 30.62 22.24
C THR A 557 -18.34 31.08 20.89
N VAL A 558 -18.44 32.38 20.61
CA VAL A 558 -17.69 33.02 19.53
C VAL A 558 -16.71 34.02 20.13
N ASN A 559 -15.42 33.78 19.92
CA ASN A 559 -14.36 34.68 20.32
C ASN A 559 -13.81 35.45 19.11
N PHE A 560 -13.96 36.77 19.13
CA PHE A 560 -13.33 37.66 18.16
C PHE A 560 -11.93 38.06 18.66
N THR A 561 -10.91 37.62 17.93
CA THR A 561 -9.49 37.77 18.31
C THR A 561 -8.73 38.75 17.42
N GLY A 562 -9.35 39.19 16.31
CA GLY A 562 -8.75 40.15 15.39
C GLY A 562 -8.42 41.49 16.06
N ALA A 563 -7.54 42.28 15.43
CA ALA A 563 -7.18 43.59 15.96
C ALA A 563 -8.38 44.56 15.94
N THR A 564 -9.07 44.68 14.81
CA THR A 564 -10.21 45.57 14.55
C THR A 564 -11.40 44.84 13.90
N PRO A 565 -11.93 43.76 14.50
CA PRO A 565 -12.97 42.97 13.86
C PRO A 565 -14.28 43.75 13.84
N THR A 566 -15.06 43.58 12.77
CA THR A 566 -16.48 43.94 12.74
C THR A 566 -17.26 42.76 13.29
N ILE A 567 -17.91 42.96 14.43
CA ILE A 567 -18.77 41.95 15.05
C ILE A 567 -20.16 42.07 14.42
N PRO A 568 -20.66 41.03 13.71
CA PRO A 568 -21.97 41.08 13.07
C PRO A 568 -23.11 41.39 14.06
N ALA A 569 -24.07 42.20 13.60
CA ALA A 569 -25.30 42.50 14.33
C ALA A 569 -26.28 41.32 14.31
N VAL A 570 -25.90 40.23 14.98
CA VAL A 570 -26.70 39.01 15.15
C VAL A 570 -26.84 38.66 16.63
N SER A 571 -27.61 37.61 16.92
CA SER A 571 -27.70 37.07 18.27
C SER A 571 -26.58 36.08 18.53
N TYR A 572 -25.98 36.13 19.70
CA TYR A 572 -24.92 35.25 20.19
C TYR A 572 -25.40 34.49 21.41
N TYR A 573 -24.96 33.23 21.58
CA TYR A 573 -25.04 32.58 22.88
C TYR A 573 -24.01 33.18 23.83
N HIS A 574 -22.74 32.74 23.82
CA HIS A 574 -21.64 33.47 24.46
C HIS A 574 -20.86 34.29 23.44
N LEU A 575 -20.56 35.55 23.77
CA LEU A 575 -19.71 36.44 22.99
C LEU A 575 -18.43 36.75 23.77
N THR A 576 -17.28 36.44 23.18
CA THR A 576 -15.98 36.82 23.70
C THR A 576 -15.30 37.79 22.75
N TYR A 577 -14.66 38.81 23.31
CA TYR A 577 -13.73 39.67 22.60
C TYR A 577 -12.35 39.57 23.27
N SER A 578 -11.35 39.14 22.51
CA SER A 578 -9.95 39.08 22.96
C SER A 578 -8.99 39.72 21.95
N GLY A 579 -9.49 40.71 21.20
CA GLY A 579 -8.66 41.55 20.34
C GLY A 579 -7.88 42.60 21.14
N THR A 580 -6.99 43.31 20.44
CA THR A 580 -6.11 44.31 21.07
C THR A 580 -6.63 45.75 20.95
N THR A 581 -7.48 46.05 19.97
CA THR A 581 -8.04 47.41 19.80
C THR A 581 -9.55 47.41 20.06
N ALA A 582 -10.32 48.38 19.55
CA ALA A 582 -11.76 48.38 19.67
C ALA A 582 -12.39 47.71 18.43
N PRO A 583 -13.34 46.77 18.58
CA PRO A 583 -14.07 46.21 17.46
C PRO A 583 -15.12 47.20 16.94
N THR A 584 -15.52 47.05 15.69
CA THR A 584 -16.73 47.72 15.18
C THR A 584 -17.94 46.88 15.56
N VAL A 585 -18.76 47.39 16.48
CA VAL A 585 -20.00 46.76 16.93
C VAL A 585 -21.10 47.81 16.91
N THR A 586 -22.19 47.56 16.18
CA THR A 586 -23.36 48.45 16.18
C THR A 586 -24.36 47.98 17.24
N THR A 587 -24.82 46.74 17.16
CA THR A 587 -25.69 46.13 18.16
C THR A 587 -25.21 44.72 18.46
N ALA A 588 -25.49 44.24 19.67
CA ALA A 588 -25.21 42.86 20.05
C ALA A 588 -26.36 42.32 20.90
N ASN A 589 -26.90 41.16 20.53
CA ASN A 589 -27.85 40.42 21.35
C ASN A 589 -27.15 39.20 21.95
N ILE A 590 -27.12 39.08 23.27
CA ILE A 590 -26.34 38.07 23.99
C ILE A 590 -27.27 37.26 24.89
N ALA A 591 -27.31 35.95 24.67
CA ALA A 591 -28.18 35.03 25.42
C ALA A 591 -27.49 34.35 26.61
N GLY A 592 -26.16 34.29 26.60
CA GLY A 592 -25.28 33.81 27.66
C GLY A 592 -24.35 34.93 28.13
N ASP A 593 -23.05 34.67 28.16
CA ASP A 593 -22.06 35.58 28.74
C ASP A 593 -21.43 36.52 27.72
N LEU A 594 -21.03 37.70 28.20
CA LEU A 594 -20.11 38.61 27.52
C LEU A 594 -18.76 38.58 28.24
N THR A 595 -17.70 38.16 27.55
CA THR A 595 -16.33 38.17 28.09
C THR A 595 -15.44 39.08 27.25
N VAL A 596 -14.84 40.10 27.87
CA VAL A 596 -13.90 41.00 27.20
C VAL A 596 -12.52 40.76 27.78
N SER A 597 -11.82 39.77 27.23
CA SER A 597 -10.52 39.31 27.76
C SER A 597 -9.41 40.36 27.59
N SER A 598 -9.49 41.21 26.57
CA SER A 598 -8.53 42.28 26.29
C SER A 598 -9.15 43.39 25.43
N GLY A 599 -8.41 44.47 25.23
CA GLY A 599 -8.85 45.59 24.39
C GLY A 599 -10.02 46.37 25.00
N SER A 600 -10.78 47.07 24.15
CA SER A 600 -11.97 47.83 24.54
C SER A 600 -13.18 47.36 23.76
N PHE A 601 -14.24 46.94 24.44
CA PHE A 601 -15.53 46.64 23.84
C PHE A 601 -16.46 47.84 23.99
N SER A 602 -16.67 48.56 22.89
CA SER A 602 -17.39 49.84 22.90
C SER A 602 -18.43 49.93 21.78
N PRO A 603 -19.54 49.17 21.86
CA PRO A 603 -20.59 49.19 20.85
C PRO A 603 -21.24 50.57 20.73
N SER A 604 -21.48 51.01 19.49
CA SER A 604 -22.06 52.33 19.18
C SER A 604 -23.57 52.39 19.33
N GLY A 605 -24.25 51.23 19.42
CA GLY A 605 -25.69 51.11 19.62
C GLY A 605 -26.06 50.20 20.79
N LEU A 606 -27.24 49.59 20.71
CA LEU A 606 -27.84 48.83 21.81
C LEU A 606 -27.19 47.44 21.96
N VAL A 607 -26.79 47.11 23.19
CA VAL A 607 -26.53 45.73 23.62
C VAL A 607 -27.73 45.20 24.39
N THR A 608 -28.21 44.02 24.06
CA THR A 608 -29.31 43.37 24.81
C THR A 608 -28.83 42.07 25.43
N PHE A 609 -29.04 41.93 26.73
CA PHE A 609 -28.90 40.67 27.45
C PHE A 609 -30.28 40.00 27.51
N ASN A 610 -30.49 39.01 26.65
CA ASN A 610 -31.74 38.27 26.51
C ASN A 610 -31.51 36.85 27.01
N ASN A 611 -31.61 36.61 28.32
CA ASN A 611 -31.29 35.28 28.88
C ASN A 611 -32.09 34.18 28.17
N GLY A 612 -31.40 33.40 27.34
CA GLY A 612 -31.96 32.25 26.61
C GLY A 612 -31.87 30.94 27.41
N THR A 613 -31.50 31.01 28.68
CA THR A 613 -31.07 29.88 29.51
C THR A 613 -31.62 29.98 30.94
N ALA A 614 -31.41 28.95 31.76
CA ALA A 614 -31.73 28.98 33.19
C ALA A 614 -30.59 29.55 34.06
N SER A 615 -29.43 29.86 33.47
CA SER A 615 -28.25 30.34 34.18
C SER A 615 -28.14 31.86 34.16
N ALA A 616 -27.52 32.44 35.19
CA ALA A 616 -27.21 33.86 35.21
C ALA A 616 -26.19 34.22 34.14
N GLN A 617 -26.44 35.31 33.40
CA GLN A 617 -25.50 35.86 32.43
C GLN A 617 -24.43 36.67 33.17
N THR A 618 -23.20 36.64 32.67
CA THR A 618 -22.07 37.37 33.27
C THR A 618 -21.43 38.31 32.25
N ILE A 619 -21.09 39.51 32.72
CA ILE A 619 -20.19 40.45 32.04
C ILE A 619 -18.84 40.38 32.75
N SER A 620 -17.78 39.97 32.05
CA SER A 620 -16.48 39.70 32.68
C SER A 620 -15.29 40.01 31.77
N GLY A 621 -14.08 39.73 32.25
CA GLY A 621 -12.83 39.81 31.49
C GLY A 621 -11.84 40.83 32.04
N ALA A 622 -10.79 41.12 31.26
CA ALA A 622 -9.70 42.05 31.61
C ALA A 622 -9.67 43.36 30.80
N GLY A 623 -10.44 43.44 29.71
CA GLY A 623 -10.56 44.63 28.88
C GLY A 623 -11.53 45.68 29.45
N THR A 624 -11.65 46.79 28.72
CA THR A 624 -12.58 47.89 29.02
C THR A 624 -13.92 47.60 28.37
N ILE A 625 -15.03 47.90 29.07
CA ILE A 625 -16.39 47.67 28.58
C ILE A 625 -17.18 48.97 28.70
N SER A 626 -17.66 49.49 27.58
CA SER A 626 -18.41 50.75 27.53
C SER A 626 -19.60 50.62 26.58
N PHE A 627 -20.82 50.69 27.09
CA PHE A 627 -22.03 50.58 26.30
C PHE A 627 -22.56 51.97 25.90
N ALA A 628 -22.95 52.14 24.63
CA ALA A 628 -23.76 53.28 24.23
C ALA A 628 -25.16 53.20 24.88
N SER A 629 -25.81 52.03 24.84
CA SER A 629 -27.00 51.71 25.63
C SER A 629 -27.06 50.21 25.86
N VAL A 630 -27.68 49.78 26.95
CA VAL A 630 -27.80 48.36 27.30
C VAL A 630 -29.20 48.06 27.81
N THR A 631 -29.77 46.94 27.40
CA THR A 631 -31.07 46.43 27.87
C THR A 631 -30.89 45.07 28.51
N LEU A 632 -31.44 44.90 29.70
CA LEU A 632 -31.59 43.61 30.37
C LEU A 632 -33.02 43.15 30.17
N ASN A 633 -33.16 42.07 29.41
CA ASN A 633 -34.42 41.43 29.14
C ASN A 633 -34.29 39.94 29.48
N THR A 634 -33.83 39.69 30.71
CA THR A 634 -33.62 38.34 31.24
C THR A 634 -34.88 37.91 31.99
N ALA A 635 -35.53 36.82 31.57
CA ALA A 635 -36.81 36.44 32.20
C ALA A 635 -36.64 35.78 33.57
N THR A 636 -35.54 35.06 33.79
CA THR A 636 -35.38 34.08 34.87
C THR A 636 -34.27 34.41 35.86
N THR A 637 -33.21 35.10 35.43
CA THR A 637 -32.00 35.33 36.26
C THR A 637 -31.50 36.76 36.18
N ASN A 638 -30.65 37.12 37.13
CA ASN A 638 -29.92 38.39 37.12
C ASN A 638 -28.77 38.36 36.09
N VAL A 639 -28.21 39.54 35.82
CA VAL A 639 -26.95 39.72 35.09
C VAL A 639 -25.86 40.10 36.08
N ASN A 640 -24.78 39.32 36.14
CA ASN A 640 -23.66 39.56 37.04
C ASN A 640 -22.62 40.42 36.32
N VAL A 641 -22.18 41.51 36.96
CA VAL A 641 -21.16 42.43 36.47
C VAL A 641 -19.88 42.17 37.25
N ASN A 642 -19.02 41.34 36.66
CA ASN A 642 -17.72 40.94 37.22
C ASN A 642 -16.54 41.75 36.66
N ARG A 643 -16.84 42.72 35.79
CA ARG A 643 -15.91 43.70 35.24
C ARG A 643 -16.63 45.04 35.21
N SER A 644 -15.96 46.09 35.69
CA SER A 644 -16.46 47.47 35.59
C SER A 644 -16.94 47.81 34.18
N ILE A 645 -18.12 48.42 34.09
CA ILE A 645 -18.76 48.85 32.85
C ILE A 645 -19.05 50.35 32.90
N SER A 646 -19.06 51.02 31.75
CA SER A 646 -19.68 52.33 31.60
C SER A 646 -20.89 52.27 30.67
N VAL A 647 -21.91 53.10 30.93
CA VAL A 647 -23.11 53.24 30.09
C VAL A 647 -23.34 54.71 29.79
N SER A 648 -23.16 55.12 28.54
CA SER A 648 -23.28 56.53 28.14
C SER A 648 -24.71 56.99 27.91
N GLY A 649 -25.60 56.08 27.47
CA GLY A 649 -27.01 56.33 27.21
C GLY A 649 -27.92 55.59 28.19
N THR A 650 -28.89 54.82 27.72
CA THR A 650 -29.90 54.21 28.61
C THR A 650 -29.49 52.81 29.06
N LEU A 651 -29.51 52.56 30.36
CA LEU A 651 -29.53 51.23 30.99
C LEU A 651 -30.99 50.85 31.26
N THR A 652 -31.53 49.92 30.47
CA THR A 652 -32.94 49.53 30.51
C THR A 652 -33.14 48.17 31.18
N PHE A 653 -34.12 48.05 32.07
CA PHE A 653 -34.56 46.80 32.68
C PHE A 653 -35.97 46.45 32.19
N SER A 654 -36.06 45.60 31.16
CA SER A 654 -37.33 45.18 30.55
C SER A 654 -38.08 44.14 31.38
N THR A 655 -37.39 43.46 32.29
CA THR A 655 -37.94 42.47 33.22
C THR A 655 -37.60 42.85 34.66
N ALA A 656 -38.26 42.23 35.65
CA ALA A 656 -38.00 42.47 37.06
C ALA A 656 -36.72 41.77 37.59
N ARG A 657 -35.65 41.75 36.77
CA ARG A 657 -34.32 41.24 37.13
C ARG A 657 -33.35 42.40 37.31
N ILE A 658 -32.25 42.15 38.02
CA ILE A 658 -31.29 43.20 38.39
C ILE A 658 -29.89 42.93 37.82
N MET A 659 -29.06 43.98 37.82
CA MET A 659 -27.61 43.82 37.74
C MET A 659 -27.04 43.59 39.13
N VAL A 660 -26.22 42.55 39.28
CA VAL A 660 -25.46 42.28 40.51
C VAL A 660 -24.01 42.63 40.23
N VAL A 661 -23.49 43.66 40.87
CA VAL A 661 -22.13 44.15 40.67
C VAL A 661 -21.23 43.57 41.75
N ASN A 662 -20.15 42.90 41.36
CA ASN A 662 -19.23 42.32 42.33
C ASN A 662 -18.40 43.40 43.06
N SER A 663 -17.75 43.00 44.15
CA SER A 663 -16.98 43.88 45.05
C SER A 663 -15.80 44.61 44.40
N SER A 664 -15.39 44.17 43.22
CA SER A 664 -14.25 44.72 42.46
C SER A 664 -14.67 45.43 41.17
N SER A 665 -15.97 45.63 40.95
CA SER A 665 -16.52 46.24 39.73
C SER A 665 -17.36 47.47 40.04
N ASN A 666 -17.43 48.37 39.07
CA ASN A 666 -18.27 49.56 39.12
C ASN A 666 -19.21 49.62 37.91
N ILE A 667 -20.35 50.28 38.08
CA ILE A 667 -21.16 50.78 36.97
C ILE A 667 -21.01 52.30 36.93
N THR A 668 -20.49 52.83 35.83
CA THR A 668 -20.37 54.27 35.62
C THR A 668 -21.41 54.74 34.60
N LEU A 669 -22.30 55.64 34.99
CA LEU A 669 -23.22 56.29 34.04
C LEU A 669 -22.55 57.54 33.44
N GLY A 670 -22.67 57.70 32.12
CA GLY A 670 -22.23 58.91 31.43
C GLY A 670 -23.10 60.12 31.77
N SER A 671 -22.73 61.31 31.31
CA SER A 671 -23.49 62.56 31.57
C SER A 671 -24.92 62.55 31.00
N ALA A 672 -25.16 61.76 29.94
CA ALA A 672 -26.48 61.49 29.37
C ALA A 672 -27.06 60.12 29.83
N GLY A 673 -26.39 59.48 30.80
CA GLY A 673 -26.72 58.15 31.28
C GLY A 673 -28.03 58.16 32.07
N THR A 674 -28.98 57.29 31.72
CA THR A 674 -30.24 57.14 32.45
C THR A 674 -30.51 55.67 32.76
N ILE A 675 -31.25 55.42 33.85
CA ILE A 675 -31.78 54.10 34.18
C ILE A 675 -33.28 54.12 33.91
N ALA A 676 -33.78 53.15 33.14
CA ALA A 676 -35.19 52.98 32.83
C ALA A 676 -35.60 51.53 33.11
N GLY A 677 -36.85 51.26 33.50
CA GLY A 677 -37.30 49.89 33.64
C GLY A 677 -38.72 49.75 34.17
N ALA A 678 -39.24 48.53 34.12
CA ALA A 678 -40.58 48.18 34.56
C ALA A 678 -40.67 47.83 36.07
N ALA A 679 -39.54 47.73 36.77
CA ALA A 679 -39.45 47.29 38.16
C ALA A 679 -38.99 48.42 39.10
N SER A 680 -39.93 49.03 39.82
CA SER A 680 -39.67 50.22 40.66
C SER A 680 -38.81 49.99 41.91
N ASP A 681 -38.60 48.73 42.31
CA ASP A 681 -38.14 48.44 43.68
C ASP A 681 -36.62 48.26 43.80
N ARG A 682 -35.95 47.77 42.74
CA ARG A 682 -34.49 47.61 42.68
C ARG A 682 -34.03 47.35 41.25
N TYR A 683 -32.99 48.04 40.81
CA TYR A 683 -32.36 47.84 39.49
C TYR A 683 -30.93 47.28 39.58
N ILE A 684 -30.16 47.75 40.56
CA ILE A 684 -28.75 47.39 40.74
C ILE A 684 -28.57 46.96 42.20
N GLN A 685 -27.84 45.87 42.40
CA GLN A 685 -27.33 45.44 43.69
C GLN A 685 -25.80 45.48 43.63
N LEU A 686 -25.20 46.07 44.66
CA LEU A 686 -23.76 46.09 44.85
C LEU A 686 -23.44 45.02 45.91
N ASP A 687 -22.80 43.93 45.48
CA ASP A 687 -22.23 42.93 46.39
C ASP A 687 -20.86 43.46 46.79
N GLY A 688 -20.84 44.25 47.87
CA GLY A 688 -19.71 45.09 48.31
C GLY A 688 -18.38 44.36 48.52
#